data_AF-A0A2A2ZB83-F1
#
_entry.id   AF-A0A2A2ZB83-F1
#
_cell.length_a   1.000
_cell.length_b   1.000
_cell.length_c   1.000
_cell.angle_alpha   90.00
_cell.angle_beta   90.00
_cell.angle_gamma   90.00
#
_symmetry.space_group_name_H-M   'P 1'
#
loop_
_entity.id
_entity.type
_entity.pdbx_description
1 polymer ?
#
loop_
_entity_poly.entity_id
_entity_poly.type
_entity_poly.pdbx_seq_one_letter_code
_entity_poly.pdbx_strand_id
1 'polypeptide(L)'
;MVVNTSRFGKIARAARGTRTQDEIDVKGGPPRQRQAVIERGDPVDLSPAVLAQLDTAYGWSPGTAELLLTRQAPPLHLYQRLAALSPTAIGVTPSGSEITLPPVLATTSASQLLPLIRRWPGPVLIDHRVDIPLDDLLPATGHNGKQVHRTGCTNPENATPIAIDPISVIGSYRHAVQLLTVMDHFRAGDPPNRARALTLLFLAAETRRTGDGLAALTQFAETTQYPTQESHQRWLDFYHASNFSSRMLNPYNELPSDFEGILALRDSHLEVALVEQPDGALLPAPHATPTILPITDLDNMIVAYNSSLCPALPAILDWAYQGRRTPAPLLIVEGPYHYSHWQKMELANSHLIIVDDAADLDSPADTAPGCARLTHVTDHEPAVLVPPLDRPNDNTIQLTRIWLPTVAGRIVSHQIRESGDGINFYRRNRNKFSDFHIANILRENNAPGLILIDNDGNELHFWELPSGYQGSGPEEMATILAEAGFGTKHSMDQLTGPDLKTWPRTIYRPIPNLRLPTNNDAPAIELPPDSQVFIGGADSASRSTTVTTMLTKLCAERTPNELNLLAVTTKQPENWAAIADKPHTLTIARPSTETHKNVDILRWFTSTLNDEIQRRNQLLSAANVTDFRQFSRLGYGTCPKLLVVINEVPEAITPSHRELTERVKGLDIHYMFVTDEALPAGAQPVNDGVAAVVERL
;
A
#
# COMPACT_ATOMS: atom_id res chain seq x y z
N MET A 1 -21.74 14.90 9.85
CA MET A 1 -22.51 13.90 9.06
C MET A 1 -21.65 13.52 7.88
N VAL A 2 -21.65 12.24 7.53
CA VAL A 2 -20.76 11.70 6.49
C VAL A 2 -21.58 11.50 5.22
N VAL A 3 -21.05 11.95 4.08
CA VAL A 3 -21.76 11.85 2.79
C VAL A 3 -21.42 10.52 2.13
N ASN A 4 -22.44 9.80 1.65
CA ASN A 4 -22.26 8.57 0.88
C ASN A 4 -21.48 8.83 -0.41
N THR A 5 -20.72 7.83 -0.88
CA THR A 5 -19.92 7.95 -2.10
C THR A 5 -20.22 6.81 -3.08
N SER A 6 -19.97 7.04 -4.37
CA SER A 6 -20.03 5.99 -5.42
C SER A 6 -19.30 4.71 -5.00
N ARG A 7 -18.16 4.89 -4.34
CA ARG A 7 -17.27 3.82 -3.91
C ARG A 7 -17.81 3.06 -2.71
N PHE A 8 -18.28 3.76 -1.68
CA PHE A 8 -18.94 3.10 -0.56
C PHE A 8 -20.19 2.35 -1.01
N GLY A 9 -20.91 2.87 -2.02
CA GLY A 9 -22.01 2.14 -2.66
C GLY A 9 -21.58 0.81 -3.29
N LYS A 10 -20.40 0.75 -3.94
CA LYS A 10 -19.82 -0.51 -4.44
C LYS A 10 -19.49 -1.47 -3.30
N ILE A 11 -18.83 -0.98 -2.25
CA ILE A 11 -18.48 -1.78 -1.07
C ILE A 11 -19.75 -2.35 -0.40
N ALA A 12 -20.75 -1.49 -0.18
CA ALA A 12 -22.04 -1.87 0.40
C ALA A 12 -22.76 -2.93 -0.47
N ARG A 13 -22.77 -2.75 -1.79
CA ARG A 13 -23.37 -3.71 -2.73
C ARG A 13 -22.63 -5.04 -2.72
N ALA A 14 -21.31 -5.01 -2.64
CA ALA A 14 -20.47 -6.18 -2.61
C ALA A 14 -20.63 -6.95 -1.28
N ALA A 15 -20.64 -6.22 -0.15
CA ALA A 15 -20.95 -6.76 1.20
C ALA A 15 -22.37 -7.33 1.30
N ARG A 16 -23.34 -6.80 0.56
CA ARG A 16 -24.67 -7.42 0.44
C ARG A 16 -24.58 -8.80 -0.23
N GLY A 17 -23.70 -8.96 -1.22
CA GLY A 17 -23.53 -10.19 -1.98
C GLY A 17 -24.83 -10.64 -2.66
N THR A 18 -25.21 -11.90 -2.43
CA THR A 18 -26.45 -12.49 -2.97
C THR A 18 -27.71 -12.09 -2.20
N ARG A 19 -27.57 -11.45 -1.02
CA ARG A 19 -28.71 -11.10 -0.16
C ARG A 19 -29.58 -10.05 -0.83
N THR A 20 -30.89 -10.10 -0.66
CA THR A 20 -31.78 -9.04 -1.14
C THR A 20 -31.72 -7.81 -0.23
N GLN A 21 -32.16 -6.64 -0.72
CA GLN A 21 -32.23 -5.44 0.12
C GLN A 21 -33.26 -5.60 1.26
N ASP A 22 -34.30 -6.39 1.06
CA ASP A 22 -35.29 -6.71 2.09
C ASP A 22 -34.68 -7.60 3.19
N GLU A 23 -33.78 -8.52 2.82
CA GLU A 23 -33.02 -9.32 3.79
C GLU A 23 -32.04 -8.48 4.62
N ILE A 24 -31.46 -7.41 4.04
CA ILE A 24 -30.62 -6.46 4.77
C ILE A 24 -31.44 -5.66 5.79
N ASP A 25 -32.63 -5.20 5.41
CA ASP A 25 -33.57 -4.50 6.30
C ASP A 25 -33.99 -5.40 7.49
N VAL A 26 -34.34 -6.67 7.21
CA VAL A 26 -34.66 -7.68 8.24
C VAL A 26 -33.50 -7.91 9.22
N LYS A 27 -32.25 -7.73 8.78
CA LYS A 27 -31.06 -7.80 9.64
C LYS A 27 -30.76 -6.51 10.42
N GLY A 28 -31.68 -5.54 10.43
CA GLY A 28 -31.51 -4.26 11.10
C GLY A 28 -30.81 -3.20 10.25
N GLY A 29 -30.75 -3.41 8.93
CA GLY A 29 -30.19 -2.45 7.98
C GLY A 29 -31.13 -1.27 7.70
N PRO A 30 -30.69 -0.31 6.86
CA PRO A 30 -31.56 0.77 6.45
C PRO A 30 -32.66 0.26 5.51
N PRO A 31 -33.82 0.95 5.45
CA PRO A 31 -34.94 0.54 4.60
C PRO A 31 -34.53 0.41 3.13
N ARG A 32 -35.16 -0.52 2.40
CA ARG A 32 -34.85 -0.84 1.00
C ARG A 32 -34.57 0.36 0.10
N GLN A 33 -35.41 1.41 0.17
CA GLN A 33 -35.22 2.60 -0.67
C GLN A 33 -33.91 3.34 -0.35
N ARG A 34 -33.59 3.47 0.95
CA ARG A 34 -32.36 4.12 1.41
C ARG A 34 -31.14 3.26 1.11
N GLN A 35 -31.27 1.95 1.30
CA GLN A 35 -30.25 0.96 0.94
C GLN A 35 -29.91 1.04 -0.56
N ALA A 36 -30.91 1.11 -1.44
CA ALA A 36 -30.70 1.23 -2.88
C ALA A 36 -29.96 2.52 -3.28
N VAL A 37 -30.27 3.63 -2.62
CA VAL A 37 -29.59 4.93 -2.80
C VAL A 37 -28.14 4.85 -2.34
N ILE A 38 -27.88 4.19 -1.20
CA ILE A 38 -26.53 3.94 -0.68
C ILE A 38 -25.73 3.09 -1.67
N GLU A 39 -26.26 1.95 -2.10
CA GLU A 39 -25.60 1.02 -3.05
C GLU A 39 -25.39 1.62 -4.43
N ARG A 40 -26.25 2.54 -4.90
CA ARG A 40 -26.02 3.28 -6.13
C ARG A 40 -24.87 4.27 -5.98
N GLY A 41 -24.60 4.69 -4.74
CA GLY A 41 -23.54 5.62 -4.41
C GLY A 41 -23.94 7.07 -4.58
N ASP A 42 -25.25 7.34 -4.47
CA ASP A 42 -25.80 8.69 -4.53
C ASP A 42 -25.31 9.51 -3.32
N PRO A 43 -25.00 10.80 -3.48
CA PRO A 43 -24.47 11.65 -2.41
C PRO A 43 -25.58 11.98 -1.40
N VAL A 44 -25.75 11.09 -0.42
CA VAL A 44 -26.72 11.24 0.66
C VAL A 44 -26.04 11.30 2.00
N ASP A 45 -26.58 12.16 2.85
CA ASP A 45 -26.15 12.28 4.24
C ASP A 45 -26.51 11.02 5.04
N LEU A 46 -25.47 10.41 5.62
CA LEU A 46 -25.58 9.24 6.49
C LEU A 46 -25.44 9.71 7.94
N SER A 47 -26.53 9.55 8.70
CA SER A 47 -26.53 9.81 10.13
C SER A 47 -25.80 8.70 10.88
N PRO A 48 -25.31 8.95 12.12
CA PRO A 48 -24.67 7.92 12.94
C PRO A 48 -25.56 6.67 13.12
N ALA A 49 -26.88 6.84 13.20
CA ALA A 49 -27.83 5.73 13.29
C ALA A 49 -27.84 4.86 12.03
N VAL A 50 -27.74 5.46 10.84
CA VAL A 50 -27.72 4.73 9.56
C VAL A 50 -26.39 4.03 9.36
N LEU A 51 -25.28 4.67 9.76
CA LEU A 51 -23.96 4.04 9.76
C LEU A 51 -23.96 2.79 10.68
N ALA A 52 -24.54 2.91 11.88
CA ALA A 52 -24.70 1.77 12.80
C ALA A 52 -25.64 0.67 12.25
N GLN A 53 -26.69 1.02 11.51
CA GLN A 53 -27.57 0.06 10.83
C GLN A 53 -26.82 -0.71 9.75
N LEU A 54 -25.99 -0.02 8.95
CA LEU A 54 -25.14 -0.66 7.94
C LEU A 54 -24.12 -1.59 8.61
N ASP A 55 -23.45 -1.13 9.67
CA ASP A 55 -22.51 -1.96 10.41
C ASP A 55 -23.21 -3.25 10.90
N THR A 56 -24.38 -3.11 11.52
CA THR A 56 -25.15 -4.24 12.04
C THR A 56 -25.58 -5.20 10.93
N ALA A 57 -26.15 -4.70 9.84
CA ALA A 57 -26.77 -5.54 8.81
C ALA A 57 -25.76 -6.32 7.96
N TYR A 58 -24.56 -5.76 7.78
CA TYR A 58 -23.46 -6.45 7.11
C TYR A 58 -22.63 -7.31 8.06
N GLY A 59 -22.78 -7.13 9.38
CA GLY A 59 -21.95 -7.81 10.38
C GLY A 59 -20.60 -7.13 10.60
N TRP A 60 -20.49 -5.85 10.26
CA TRP A 60 -19.28 -5.05 10.49
C TRP A 60 -19.10 -4.75 11.98
N SER A 61 -17.84 -4.56 12.37
CA SER A 61 -17.55 -3.98 13.69
C SER A 61 -18.09 -2.53 13.76
N PRO A 62 -18.55 -2.06 14.93
CA PRO A 62 -19.05 -0.69 15.07
C PRO A 62 -18.04 0.37 14.59
N GLY A 63 -18.48 1.30 13.75
CA GLY A 63 -17.66 2.38 13.18
C GLY A 63 -17.00 2.04 11.84
N THR A 64 -17.20 0.85 11.30
CA THR A 64 -16.63 0.45 9.99
C THR A 64 -17.15 1.33 8.86
N ALA A 65 -18.46 1.53 8.79
CA ALA A 65 -19.08 2.36 7.77
C ALA A 65 -18.54 3.79 7.79
N GLU A 66 -18.39 4.37 8.99
CA GLU A 66 -17.82 5.71 9.17
C GLU A 66 -16.36 5.78 8.69
N LEU A 67 -15.53 4.80 9.07
CA LEU A 67 -14.12 4.74 8.67
C LEU A 67 -13.96 4.61 7.16
N LEU A 68 -14.79 3.81 6.49
CA LEU A 68 -14.72 3.61 5.04
C LEU A 68 -15.15 4.84 4.24
N LEU A 69 -16.00 5.69 4.83
CA LEU A 69 -16.51 6.90 4.20
C LEU A 69 -15.67 8.14 4.50
N THR A 70 -14.96 8.16 5.64
CA THR A 70 -14.14 9.31 6.03
C THR A 70 -12.78 9.23 5.35
N ARG A 71 -12.41 10.27 4.58
CA ARG A 71 -11.08 10.39 3.99
C ARG A 71 -10.12 11.01 4.99
N GLN A 72 -8.89 10.51 5.06
CA GLN A 72 -7.85 11.09 5.88
C GLN A 72 -6.57 11.21 5.06
N ALA A 73 -6.07 12.44 4.91
CA ALA A 73 -4.79 12.68 4.28
C ALA A 73 -3.66 12.01 5.08
N PRO A 74 -2.62 11.46 4.42
CA PRO A 74 -1.44 11.00 5.12
C PRO A 74 -0.84 12.13 5.94
N PRO A 75 -0.67 11.97 7.27
CA PRO A 75 0.11 12.92 8.03
C PRO A 75 1.53 13.00 7.46
N LEU A 76 2.01 14.22 7.14
CA LEU A 76 3.31 14.46 6.51
C LEU A 76 4.50 13.80 7.23
N HIS A 77 4.41 13.60 8.54
CA HIS A 77 5.45 12.95 9.33
C HIS A 77 5.51 11.42 9.11
N LEU A 78 4.51 10.80 8.47
CA LEU A 78 4.48 9.36 8.20
C LEU A 78 5.38 8.95 7.03
N TYR A 79 5.70 9.83 6.07
CA TYR A 79 6.55 9.46 4.93
C TYR A 79 7.92 8.94 5.36
N GLN A 80 8.55 9.59 6.35
CA GLN A 80 9.82 9.14 6.92
C GLN A 80 9.69 7.80 7.66
N ARG A 81 8.54 7.55 8.30
CA ARG A 81 8.26 6.31 9.02
C ARG A 81 7.98 5.14 8.06
N LEU A 82 7.22 5.38 6.99
CA LEU A 82 6.92 4.39 5.96
C LEU A 82 8.19 3.85 5.28
N ALA A 83 9.20 4.70 5.11
CA ALA A 83 10.50 4.32 4.58
C ALA A 83 11.37 3.49 5.55
N ALA A 84 11.11 3.56 6.86
CA ALA A 84 11.95 2.98 7.92
C ALA A 84 11.21 1.93 8.78
N LEU A 85 10.11 1.41 8.27
CA LEU A 85 9.28 0.38 8.91
C LEU A 85 10.08 -0.91 9.19
N SER A 86 9.76 -1.57 10.30
CA SER A 86 10.34 -2.88 10.62
C SER A 86 10.05 -3.96 9.55
N PRO A 87 10.87 -5.05 9.48
CA PRO A 87 10.78 -6.08 8.44
C PRO A 87 9.42 -6.79 8.35
N THR A 88 8.63 -6.80 9.43
CA THR A 88 7.33 -7.48 9.51
C THR A 88 6.15 -6.51 9.63
N ALA A 89 6.40 -5.21 9.70
CA ALA A 89 5.34 -4.22 9.69
C ALA A 89 4.62 -4.23 8.33
N ILE A 90 3.30 -4.12 8.29
CA ILE A 90 2.54 -3.87 7.06
C ILE A 90 2.42 -2.38 6.77
N GLY A 91 2.47 -1.53 7.80
CA GLY A 91 2.28 -0.09 7.68
C GLY A 91 2.25 0.60 9.05
N VAL A 92 1.72 1.83 9.09
CA VAL A 92 1.59 2.63 10.33
C VAL A 92 0.17 3.13 10.56
N THR A 93 -0.21 3.29 11.83
CA THR A 93 -1.44 3.94 12.29
C THR A 93 -1.42 5.46 12.07
N PRO A 94 -2.55 6.18 12.30
CA PRO A 94 -2.54 7.65 12.24
C PRO A 94 -1.62 8.29 13.28
N SER A 95 -1.36 7.58 14.38
CA SER A 95 -0.41 7.99 15.43
C SER A 95 1.05 7.65 15.11
N GLY A 96 1.33 7.02 13.95
CA GLY A 96 2.67 6.61 13.54
C GLY A 96 3.18 5.33 14.22
N SER A 97 2.30 4.56 14.85
CA SER A 97 2.65 3.24 15.42
C SER A 97 2.67 2.19 14.32
N GLU A 98 3.69 1.32 14.29
CA GLU A 98 3.76 0.25 13.31
C GLU A 98 2.72 -0.84 13.59
N ILE A 99 2.15 -1.39 12.52
CA ILE A 99 1.28 -2.56 12.59
C ILE A 99 1.99 -3.73 11.95
N THR A 100 2.10 -4.85 12.66
CA THR A 100 2.71 -6.09 12.18
C THR A 100 1.73 -6.90 11.34
N LEU A 101 2.25 -7.68 10.38
CA LEU A 101 1.44 -8.60 9.59
C LEU A 101 0.77 -9.63 10.51
N PRO A 102 -0.58 -9.75 10.50
CA PRO A 102 -1.26 -10.83 11.24
C PRO A 102 -0.90 -12.21 10.65
N PRO A 103 -1.17 -13.31 11.37
CA PRO A 103 -0.90 -14.67 10.87
C PRO A 103 -1.58 -14.95 9.53
N VAL A 104 -2.81 -14.46 9.36
CA VAL A 104 -3.57 -14.57 8.11
C VAL A 104 -4.14 -13.20 7.75
N LEU A 105 -3.84 -12.74 6.54
CA LEU A 105 -4.31 -11.49 5.94
C LEU A 105 -5.01 -11.79 4.61
N ALA A 106 -6.22 -11.28 4.42
CA ALA A 106 -6.88 -11.25 3.12
C ALA A 106 -6.82 -9.84 2.52
N THR A 107 -6.59 -9.73 1.21
CA THR A 107 -6.57 -8.44 0.48
C THR A 107 -6.98 -8.62 -0.98
N THR A 108 -7.41 -7.55 -1.63
CA THR A 108 -7.71 -7.54 -3.08
C THR A 108 -6.45 -7.33 -3.93
N SER A 109 -5.32 -6.94 -3.34
CA SER A 109 -4.11 -6.63 -4.09
C SER A 109 -2.84 -6.86 -3.26
N ALA A 110 -2.14 -7.97 -3.50
CA ALA A 110 -0.85 -8.20 -2.85
C ALA A 110 0.28 -7.30 -3.37
N SER A 111 0.14 -6.70 -4.57
CA SER A 111 1.15 -5.79 -5.11
C SER A 111 1.33 -4.53 -4.25
N GLN A 112 0.32 -4.14 -3.47
CA GLN A 112 0.44 -3.06 -2.48
C GLN A 112 1.34 -3.42 -1.31
N LEU A 113 1.57 -4.71 -1.06
CA LEU A 113 2.46 -5.21 -0.02
C LEU A 113 3.87 -5.51 -0.55
N LEU A 114 4.22 -5.10 -1.77
CA LEU A 114 5.57 -5.34 -2.30
C LEU A 114 6.71 -4.81 -1.41
N PRO A 115 6.60 -3.64 -0.76
CA PRO A 115 7.65 -3.19 0.14
C PRO A 115 7.82 -4.14 1.34
N LEU A 116 6.71 -4.71 1.85
CA LEU A 116 6.74 -5.77 2.86
C LEU A 116 7.40 -7.04 2.33
N ILE A 117 7.01 -7.49 1.14
CA ILE A 117 7.54 -8.71 0.51
C ILE A 117 9.07 -8.62 0.36
N ARG A 118 9.57 -7.47 -0.10
CA ARG A 118 11.01 -7.21 -0.28
C ARG A 118 11.78 -7.24 1.04
N ARG A 119 11.25 -6.61 2.10
CA ARG A 119 11.92 -6.52 3.40
C ARG A 119 11.72 -7.75 4.30
N TRP A 120 10.78 -8.64 3.95
CA TRP A 120 10.40 -9.74 4.81
C TRP A 120 11.65 -10.56 5.17
N PRO A 121 11.90 -10.92 6.43
CA PRO A 121 13.18 -11.53 6.79
C PRO A 121 13.28 -13.00 6.34
N GLY A 122 12.16 -13.67 6.07
CA GLY A 122 12.10 -15.09 5.72
C GLY A 122 11.89 -15.40 4.23
N PRO A 123 11.75 -16.69 3.89
CA PRO A 123 11.35 -17.09 2.54
C PRO A 123 9.98 -16.50 2.19
N VAL A 124 9.80 -16.10 0.94
CA VAL A 124 8.50 -15.69 0.40
C VAL A 124 8.13 -16.66 -0.70
N LEU A 125 6.95 -17.26 -0.61
CA LEU A 125 6.37 -18.02 -1.70
C LEU A 125 5.19 -17.25 -2.28
N ILE A 126 5.18 -17.12 -3.60
CA ILE A 126 4.14 -16.41 -4.35
C ILE A 126 3.52 -17.39 -5.33
N ASP A 127 2.22 -17.61 -5.25
CA ASP A 127 1.51 -18.33 -6.30
C ASP A 127 1.51 -17.47 -7.58
N HIS A 128 2.03 -18.01 -8.69
CA HIS A 128 2.14 -17.32 -9.98
C HIS A 128 0.81 -16.83 -10.56
N ARG A 129 -0.31 -17.35 -10.06
CA ARG A 129 -1.65 -16.88 -10.46
C ARG A 129 -2.00 -15.54 -9.83
N VAL A 130 -1.34 -15.17 -8.74
CA VAL A 130 -1.47 -13.83 -8.16
C VAL A 130 -0.76 -12.83 -9.05
N ASP A 131 -1.49 -11.79 -9.47
CA ASP A 131 -0.93 -10.70 -10.27
C ASP A 131 -0.01 -9.80 -9.42
N ILE A 132 1.27 -10.17 -9.38
CA ILE A 132 2.34 -9.37 -8.78
C ILE A 132 3.39 -9.11 -9.87
N PRO A 133 3.79 -7.84 -10.08
CA PRO A 133 4.89 -7.53 -10.99
C PRO A 133 6.21 -8.01 -10.36
N LEU A 134 6.54 -9.29 -10.57
CA LEU A 134 7.75 -9.92 -10.00
C LEU A 134 9.04 -9.23 -10.47
N ASP A 135 9.00 -8.57 -11.64
CA ASP A 135 10.14 -7.82 -12.16
C ASP A 135 10.42 -6.58 -11.30
N ASP A 136 9.40 -6.03 -10.64
CA ASP A 136 9.58 -4.98 -9.65
C ASP A 136 10.23 -5.52 -8.37
N LEU A 137 10.13 -6.82 -8.08
CA LEU A 137 10.76 -7.43 -6.89
C LEU A 137 12.27 -7.65 -7.04
N LEU A 138 12.82 -7.48 -8.25
CA LEU A 138 14.26 -7.61 -8.48
C LEU A 138 15.02 -6.52 -7.70
N PRO A 139 16.15 -6.88 -7.06
CA PRO A 139 16.85 -5.96 -6.18
C PRO A 139 17.36 -4.74 -6.94
N ALA A 140 17.03 -3.55 -6.44
CA ALA A 140 17.51 -2.25 -6.94
C ALA A 140 18.99 -1.97 -6.62
N THR A 141 19.83 -3.00 -6.45
CA THR A 141 21.20 -2.99 -5.87
C THR A 141 21.27 -2.74 -4.35
N GLY A 142 22.07 -3.58 -3.65
CA GLY A 142 22.50 -3.60 -2.22
C GLY A 142 21.65 -2.86 -1.17
N HIS A 143 21.05 -3.49 -0.15
CA HIS A 143 21.59 -4.44 0.83
C HIS A 143 20.47 -5.43 1.22
N ASN A 144 20.79 -6.72 1.29
CA ASN A 144 19.88 -7.86 1.59
C ASN A 144 18.99 -8.36 0.43
N GLY A 145 19.35 -8.07 -0.83
CA GLY A 145 18.54 -8.42 -2.00
C GLY A 145 18.13 -9.89 -2.04
N LYS A 146 16.82 -10.15 -1.98
CA LYS A 146 16.28 -11.49 -2.14
C LYS A 146 16.47 -11.97 -3.57
N GLN A 147 16.81 -13.24 -3.72
CA GLN A 147 16.82 -13.86 -5.04
C GLN A 147 15.39 -14.21 -5.45
N VAL A 148 14.97 -13.72 -6.61
CA VAL A 148 13.66 -14.07 -7.18
C VAL A 148 13.85 -15.27 -8.09
N HIS A 149 13.12 -16.34 -7.80
CA HIS A 149 13.11 -17.57 -8.58
C HIS A 149 11.69 -17.89 -9.01
N ARG A 150 11.53 -18.40 -10.24
CA ARG A 150 10.22 -18.76 -10.82
C ARG A 150 10.20 -20.26 -11.13
N THR A 151 9.31 -21.02 -10.50
CA THR A 151 9.23 -22.49 -10.62
C THR A 151 7.84 -22.96 -11.06
N GLY A 152 7.77 -23.99 -11.93
CA GLY A 152 6.49 -24.50 -12.44
C GLY A 152 5.72 -23.52 -13.33
N CYS A 153 6.42 -22.66 -14.07
CA CYS A 153 5.80 -21.69 -14.95
C CYS A 153 5.41 -22.32 -16.29
N THR A 154 4.27 -21.89 -16.85
CA THR A 154 3.83 -22.29 -18.19
C THR A 154 4.62 -21.63 -19.31
N ASN A 155 5.27 -20.49 -19.03
CA ASN A 155 6.21 -19.85 -19.95
C ASN A 155 7.67 -20.18 -19.55
N PRO A 156 8.39 -20.98 -20.34
CA PRO A 156 9.75 -21.41 -20.03
C PRO A 156 10.79 -20.28 -20.09
N GLU A 157 10.52 -19.19 -20.82
CA GLU A 157 11.41 -18.01 -20.91
C GLU A 157 11.65 -17.35 -19.55
N ASN A 158 10.66 -17.46 -18.66
CA ASN A 158 10.67 -16.82 -17.35
C ASN A 158 10.97 -17.83 -16.23
N ALA A 159 11.20 -19.10 -16.53
CA ALA A 159 11.47 -20.11 -15.51
C ALA A 159 12.91 -20.00 -14.99
N THR A 160 13.09 -20.17 -13.69
CA THR A 160 14.39 -20.33 -13.05
C THR A 160 14.61 -21.81 -12.78
N PRO A 161 15.71 -22.42 -13.23
CA PRO A 161 15.92 -23.87 -13.16
C PRO A 161 16.25 -24.31 -11.73
N ILE A 162 15.28 -24.21 -10.82
CA ILE A 162 15.38 -24.63 -9.43
C ILE A 162 14.27 -25.61 -9.05
N ALA A 163 14.61 -26.59 -8.22
CA ALA A 163 13.64 -27.48 -7.60
C ALA A 163 13.84 -27.48 -6.07
N ILE A 164 12.75 -27.49 -5.32
CA ILE A 164 12.77 -27.44 -3.85
C ILE A 164 12.70 -28.88 -3.33
N ASP A 165 13.73 -29.31 -2.59
CA ASP A 165 13.82 -30.66 -2.03
C ASP A 165 13.39 -30.69 -0.54
N PRO A 166 12.21 -31.23 -0.22
CA PRO A 166 11.79 -31.42 1.16
C PRO A 166 12.39 -32.66 1.83
N ILE A 167 12.95 -33.61 1.07
CA ILE A 167 13.49 -34.88 1.60
C ILE A 167 14.76 -34.63 2.40
N SER A 168 15.56 -33.64 1.98
CA SER A 168 16.78 -33.20 2.66
C SER A 168 16.62 -32.90 4.16
N VAL A 169 15.43 -32.52 4.63
CA VAL A 169 15.14 -32.14 6.03
C VAL A 169 14.73 -33.32 6.91
N ILE A 170 14.50 -34.49 6.31
CA ILE A 170 14.01 -35.66 7.01
C ILE A 170 15.16 -36.31 7.79
N GLY A 171 15.22 -35.98 9.08
CA GLY A 171 16.24 -36.50 10.00
C GLY A 171 15.77 -37.62 10.93
N SER A 172 14.46 -37.88 11.00
CA SER A 172 13.89 -38.83 11.96
C SER A 172 12.58 -39.44 11.47
N TYR A 173 12.22 -40.61 12.01
CA TYR A 173 10.92 -41.25 11.74
C TYR A 173 9.74 -40.32 12.02
N ARG A 174 9.84 -39.53 13.09
CA ARG A 174 8.83 -38.52 13.43
C ARG A 174 8.68 -37.48 12.32
N HIS A 175 9.79 -36.97 11.78
CA HIS A 175 9.79 -36.00 10.67
C HIS A 175 9.15 -36.61 9.42
N ALA A 176 9.49 -37.86 9.07
CA ALA A 176 8.89 -38.54 7.92
C ALA A 176 7.37 -38.70 8.07
N VAL A 177 6.89 -39.12 9.24
CA VAL A 177 5.45 -39.25 9.52
C VAL A 177 4.74 -37.90 9.48
N GLN A 178 5.35 -36.85 10.04
CA GLN A 178 4.76 -35.51 10.00
C GLN A 178 4.63 -34.98 8.57
N LEU A 179 5.68 -35.12 7.74
CA LEU A 179 5.62 -34.70 6.34
C LEU A 179 4.53 -35.45 5.57
N LEU A 180 4.46 -36.77 5.71
CA LEU A 180 3.39 -37.58 5.10
C LEU A 180 2.02 -37.15 5.59
N THR A 181 1.86 -36.84 6.87
CA THR A 181 0.59 -36.36 7.42
C THR A 181 0.17 -35.04 6.77
N VAL A 182 1.10 -34.11 6.57
CA VAL A 182 0.87 -32.85 5.87
C VAL A 182 0.47 -33.08 4.41
N MET A 183 1.15 -33.98 3.71
CA MET A 183 0.84 -34.33 2.32
C MET A 183 -0.50 -35.08 2.18
N ASP A 184 -0.83 -35.97 3.11
CA ASP A 184 -2.08 -36.73 3.14
C ASP A 184 -3.30 -35.82 3.36
N HIS A 185 -3.17 -34.70 4.08
CA HIS A 185 -4.24 -33.70 4.17
C HIS A 185 -4.64 -33.14 2.80
N PHE A 186 -3.73 -33.12 1.82
CA PHE A 186 -4.05 -32.76 0.43
C PHE A 186 -4.65 -33.91 -0.38
N ARG A 187 -4.51 -35.16 0.08
CA ARG A 187 -4.95 -36.37 -0.64
C ARG A 187 -6.17 -37.07 -0.04
N ALA A 188 -6.62 -36.68 1.15
CA ALA A 188 -7.81 -37.12 1.87
C ALA A 188 -8.21 -38.60 1.62
N GLY A 189 -7.65 -39.56 2.37
CA GLY A 189 -8.17 -40.94 2.26
C GLY A 189 -7.52 -42.12 2.97
N ASP A 190 -6.30 -42.05 3.53
CA ASP A 190 -5.67 -43.27 4.10
C ASP A 190 -4.76 -42.96 5.31
N PRO A 191 -4.76 -43.80 6.38
CA PRO A 191 -3.86 -43.64 7.51
C PRO A 191 -2.39 -43.98 7.13
N PRO A 192 -1.40 -43.52 7.91
CA PRO A 192 0.01 -43.65 7.54
C PRO A 192 0.51 -45.10 7.59
N ASN A 193 0.90 -45.61 6.42
CA ASN A 193 1.65 -46.85 6.29
C ASN A 193 3.07 -46.64 6.80
N ARG A 194 3.47 -47.27 7.91
CA ARG A 194 4.86 -47.19 8.42
C ARG A 194 5.91 -47.48 7.31
N ALA A 195 5.56 -48.33 6.34
CA ALA A 195 6.40 -48.58 5.14
C ALA A 195 6.72 -47.31 4.34
N ARG A 196 5.75 -46.40 4.16
CA ARG A 196 5.95 -45.08 3.51
C ARG A 196 6.99 -44.26 4.25
N ALA A 197 6.82 -44.09 5.56
CA ALA A 197 7.74 -43.32 6.40
C ALA A 197 9.15 -43.93 6.42
N LEU A 198 9.26 -45.26 6.43
CA LEU A 198 10.55 -45.96 6.37
C LEU A 198 11.24 -45.82 5.02
N THR A 199 10.48 -45.92 3.93
CA THR A 199 10.99 -45.70 2.57
C THR A 199 11.51 -44.28 2.43
N LEU A 200 10.78 -43.31 2.96
CA LEU A 200 11.18 -41.90 2.96
C LEU A 200 12.44 -41.64 3.81
N LEU A 201 12.59 -42.30 4.97
CA LEU A 201 13.83 -42.24 5.74
C LEU A 201 15.03 -42.84 5.02
N PHE A 202 14.82 -43.95 4.33
CA PHE A 202 15.85 -44.56 3.49
C PHE A 202 16.26 -43.59 2.38
N LEU A 203 15.31 -42.98 1.66
CA LEU A 203 15.60 -41.97 0.66
C LEU A 203 16.36 -40.77 1.25
N ALA A 204 15.99 -40.29 2.43
CA ALA A 204 16.72 -39.23 3.12
C ALA A 204 18.14 -39.63 3.53
N ALA A 205 18.36 -40.90 3.92
CA ALA A 205 19.69 -41.42 4.20
C ALA A 205 20.54 -41.52 2.93
N GLU A 206 19.95 -41.96 1.81
CA GLU A 206 20.61 -41.96 0.50
C GLU A 206 20.90 -40.54 -0.01
N THR A 207 19.99 -39.59 0.23
CA THR A 207 20.16 -38.16 -0.06
C THR A 207 21.43 -37.61 0.59
N ARG A 208 21.74 -38.00 1.84
CA ARG A 208 22.98 -37.58 2.51
C ARG A 208 24.25 -38.12 1.83
N ARG A 209 24.13 -39.18 1.01
CA ARG A 209 25.24 -39.76 0.26
C ARG A 209 25.38 -39.13 -1.13
N THR A 210 24.26 -38.84 -1.79
CA THR A 210 24.21 -38.34 -3.18
C THR A 210 24.14 -36.81 -3.28
N GLY A 211 23.70 -36.13 -2.21
CA GLY A 211 23.46 -34.69 -2.16
C GLY A 211 22.11 -34.25 -2.73
N ASP A 212 21.27 -35.19 -3.18
CA ASP A 212 20.04 -34.88 -3.93
C ASP A 212 18.93 -35.90 -3.62
N GLY A 213 17.90 -35.45 -2.90
CA GLY A 213 16.79 -36.29 -2.47
C GLY A 213 15.71 -36.46 -3.52
N LEU A 214 15.48 -35.44 -4.34
CA LEU A 214 14.54 -35.55 -5.46
C LEU A 214 15.08 -36.50 -6.52
N ALA A 215 16.39 -36.49 -6.83
CA ALA A 215 16.97 -37.49 -7.73
C ALA A 215 16.89 -38.91 -7.16
N ALA A 216 17.11 -39.09 -5.86
CA ALA A 216 16.91 -40.38 -5.21
C ALA A 216 15.45 -40.87 -5.35
N LEU A 217 14.48 -39.95 -5.22
CA LEU A 217 13.06 -40.24 -5.42
C LEU A 217 12.71 -40.56 -6.88
N THR A 218 13.24 -39.80 -7.85
CA THR A 218 13.04 -40.08 -9.29
C THR A 218 13.64 -41.42 -9.68
N GLN A 219 14.86 -41.72 -9.22
CA GLN A 219 15.48 -43.02 -9.44
C GLN A 219 14.63 -44.15 -8.84
N PHE A 220 14.03 -43.93 -7.67
CA PHE A 220 13.08 -44.87 -7.05
C PHE A 220 11.80 -45.03 -7.89
N ALA A 221 11.31 -43.94 -8.48
CA ALA A 221 10.10 -43.92 -9.32
C ALA A 221 10.28 -44.66 -10.65
N GLU A 222 11.40 -44.42 -11.34
CA GLU A 222 11.70 -45.01 -12.64
C GLU A 222 11.80 -46.54 -12.57
N THR A 223 12.25 -47.08 -11.44
CA THR A 223 12.58 -48.50 -11.39
C THR A 223 11.47 -49.38 -10.82
N THR A 224 10.50 -48.85 -10.04
CA THR A 224 9.38 -49.56 -9.36
C THR A 224 9.70 -50.89 -8.62
N GLN A 225 10.97 -51.30 -8.67
CA GLN A 225 11.72 -52.39 -8.10
C GLN A 225 13.16 -51.86 -7.93
N TYR A 226 14.00 -52.57 -7.17
CA TYR A 226 15.38 -52.14 -6.96
C TYR A 226 16.11 -51.98 -8.30
N PRO A 227 16.67 -50.79 -8.62
CA PRO A 227 17.37 -50.54 -9.87
C PRO A 227 18.52 -51.53 -10.10
N THR A 228 19.13 -51.97 -8.99
CA THR A 228 20.30 -52.85 -8.97
C THR A 228 20.27 -53.76 -7.75
N GLN A 229 20.99 -54.89 -7.83
CA GLN A 229 21.25 -55.76 -6.67
C GLN A 229 21.92 -54.99 -5.51
N GLU A 230 22.69 -53.95 -5.84
CA GLU A 230 23.36 -53.07 -4.87
C GLU A 230 22.35 -52.19 -4.10
N SER A 231 21.36 -51.60 -4.78
CA SER A 231 20.28 -50.84 -4.16
C SER A 231 19.42 -51.72 -3.25
N HIS A 232 19.18 -52.98 -3.66
CA HIS A 232 18.50 -53.98 -2.84
C HIS A 232 19.28 -54.30 -1.57
N GLN A 233 20.59 -54.52 -1.69
CA GLN A 233 21.44 -54.79 -0.55
C GLN A 233 21.48 -53.60 0.42
N ARG A 234 21.58 -52.36 -0.09
CA ARG A 234 21.53 -51.14 0.75
C ARG A 234 20.23 -51.01 1.53
N TRP A 235 19.10 -51.34 0.92
CA TRP A 235 17.82 -51.38 1.63
C TRP A 235 17.81 -52.46 2.71
N LEU A 236 18.27 -53.67 2.41
CA LEU A 236 18.36 -54.75 3.39
C LEU A 236 19.25 -54.36 4.58
N ASP A 237 20.40 -53.72 4.31
CA ASP A 237 21.31 -53.24 5.34
C ASP A 237 20.62 -52.18 6.22
N PHE A 238 19.91 -51.22 5.61
CA PHE A 238 19.10 -50.23 6.32
C PHE A 238 17.98 -50.88 7.16
N TYR A 239 17.25 -51.83 6.60
CA TYR A 239 16.17 -52.57 7.26
C TYR A 239 16.70 -53.36 8.47
N HIS A 240 17.82 -54.09 8.31
CA HIS A 240 18.44 -54.88 9.37
C HIS A 240 18.99 -54.00 10.49
N ALA A 241 19.58 -52.85 10.15
CA ALA A 241 20.06 -51.88 11.15
C ALA A 241 18.91 -51.29 12.00
N SER A 242 17.68 -51.31 11.48
CA SER A 242 16.55 -50.60 12.08
C SER A 242 15.58 -51.49 12.88
N ASN A 243 15.79 -52.81 12.91
CA ASN A 243 14.99 -53.79 13.66
C ASN A 243 13.46 -53.74 13.39
N PHE A 244 13.05 -53.46 12.15
CA PHE A 244 11.63 -53.42 11.79
C PHE A 244 11.02 -54.81 11.58
N SER A 245 9.67 -54.88 11.55
CA SER A 245 8.94 -56.12 11.28
C SER A 245 9.12 -56.59 9.84
N SER A 246 9.03 -57.91 9.60
CA SER A 246 9.10 -58.53 8.26
C SER A 246 8.09 -57.99 7.24
N ARG A 247 7.01 -57.33 7.66
CA ARG A 247 6.08 -56.61 6.78
C ARG A 247 6.71 -55.40 6.07
N MET A 248 7.89 -54.96 6.50
CA MET A 248 8.66 -53.84 5.97
C MET A 248 9.88 -54.31 5.16
N LEU A 249 9.90 -55.59 4.75
CA LEU A 249 11.01 -56.17 3.99
C LEU A 249 11.19 -55.47 2.64
N ASN A 250 10.13 -54.89 2.08
CA ASN A 250 10.17 -54.15 0.81
C ASN A 250 9.77 -52.67 1.02
N PRO A 251 10.34 -51.76 0.20
CA PRO A 251 9.97 -50.35 0.19
C PRO A 251 8.53 -50.17 -0.32
N TYR A 252 7.98 -48.99 -0.07
CA TYR A 252 6.65 -48.61 -0.51
C TYR A 252 6.71 -48.03 -1.93
N ASN A 253 6.21 -48.78 -2.90
CA ASN A 253 6.38 -48.48 -4.33
C ASN A 253 5.51 -47.33 -4.86
N GLU A 254 4.47 -46.89 -4.13
CA GLU A 254 3.62 -45.76 -4.55
C GLU A 254 4.09 -44.42 -3.99
N LEU A 255 5.23 -44.39 -3.28
CA LEU A 255 5.80 -43.14 -2.73
C LEU A 255 6.04 -42.05 -3.81
N PRO A 256 6.46 -42.36 -5.05
CA PRO A 256 6.56 -41.35 -6.10
C PRO A 256 5.23 -40.68 -6.40
N SER A 257 4.14 -41.46 -6.42
CA SER A 257 2.80 -40.93 -6.62
C SER A 257 2.48 -39.96 -5.50
N ASP A 258 2.89 -40.20 -4.25
CA ASP A 258 2.73 -39.27 -3.11
C ASP A 258 3.38 -37.89 -3.35
N PHE A 259 4.50 -37.87 -4.07
CA PHE A 259 5.30 -36.67 -4.38
C PHE A 259 5.09 -36.12 -5.80
N GLU A 260 4.10 -36.62 -6.54
CA GLU A 260 3.85 -36.29 -7.95
C GLU A 260 3.88 -34.79 -8.25
N GLY A 261 3.23 -33.94 -7.44
CA GLY A 261 3.24 -32.49 -7.66
C GLY A 261 4.62 -31.83 -7.51
N ILE A 262 5.48 -32.36 -6.62
CA ILE A 262 6.85 -31.86 -6.44
C ILE A 262 7.74 -32.32 -7.60
N LEU A 263 7.55 -33.57 -8.04
CA LEU A 263 8.21 -34.10 -9.23
C LEU A 263 7.77 -33.31 -10.48
N ALA A 264 6.49 -33.01 -10.64
CA ALA A 264 5.97 -32.23 -11.76
C ALA A 264 6.58 -30.82 -11.83
N LEU A 265 6.78 -30.15 -10.69
CA LEU A 265 7.51 -28.87 -10.67
C LEU A 265 8.95 -29.02 -11.16
N ARG A 266 9.66 -30.06 -10.72
CA ARG A 266 11.03 -30.36 -11.16
C ARG A 266 11.08 -30.71 -12.64
N ASP A 267 10.16 -31.55 -13.11
CA ASP A 267 10.10 -32.02 -14.49
C ASP A 267 9.77 -30.87 -15.44
N SER A 268 8.89 -29.96 -15.04
CA SER A 268 8.62 -28.72 -15.80
C SER A 268 9.90 -27.90 -16.08
N HIS A 269 10.91 -27.96 -15.20
CA HIS A 269 12.21 -27.33 -15.43
C HIS A 269 13.14 -28.16 -16.30
N LEU A 270 13.06 -29.48 -16.23
CA LEU A 270 13.80 -30.37 -17.10
C LEU A 270 13.31 -30.27 -18.54
N GLU A 271 12.03 -29.95 -18.74
CA GLU A 271 11.38 -29.98 -20.04
C GLU A 271 11.77 -28.84 -20.99
N VAL A 272 12.21 -27.66 -20.54
CA VAL A 272 12.48 -26.55 -21.48
C VAL A 272 13.54 -25.51 -21.03
N ALA A 273 14.52 -25.27 -21.91
CA ALA A 273 15.39 -24.12 -22.04
C ALA A 273 15.33 -23.66 -23.51
N LEU A 274 15.24 -22.35 -23.79
CA LEU A 274 15.33 -21.86 -25.16
C LEU A 274 16.79 -21.79 -25.60
N VAL A 275 17.16 -22.55 -26.63
CA VAL A 275 18.49 -22.51 -27.24
C VAL A 275 18.40 -21.74 -28.55
N GLU A 276 19.20 -20.69 -28.66
CA GLU A 276 19.38 -19.95 -29.91
C GLU A 276 20.11 -20.85 -30.92
N GLN A 277 19.40 -21.19 -31.99
CA GLN A 277 19.93 -21.95 -33.12
C GLN A 277 20.90 -21.09 -33.93
N PRO A 278 21.78 -21.69 -34.75
CA PRO A 278 22.71 -20.95 -35.62
C PRO A 278 22.05 -19.98 -36.61
N ASP A 279 20.74 -20.11 -36.84
CA ASP A 279 19.93 -19.22 -37.68
C ASP A 279 19.18 -18.14 -36.89
N GLY A 280 19.37 -18.07 -35.57
CA GLY A 280 18.70 -17.16 -34.65
C GLY A 280 17.33 -17.64 -34.15
N ALA A 281 16.87 -18.84 -34.52
CA ALA A 281 15.62 -19.39 -34.01
C ALA A 281 15.78 -19.88 -32.56
N LEU A 282 14.91 -19.47 -31.65
CA LEU A 282 14.85 -20.03 -30.30
C LEU A 282 14.06 -21.33 -30.33
N LEU A 283 14.71 -22.46 -30.05
CA LEU A 283 14.03 -23.75 -29.93
C LEU A 283 14.07 -24.26 -28.48
N PRO A 284 12.96 -24.86 -27.98
CA PRO A 284 12.96 -25.53 -26.69
C PRO A 284 13.90 -26.75 -26.72
N ALA A 285 14.82 -26.81 -25.75
CA ALA A 285 15.72 -27.92 -25.50
C ALA A 285 15.72 -28.24 -23.98
N PRO A 286 15.84 -29.50 -23.55
CA PRO A 286 15.78 -29.84 -22.13
C PRO A 286 16.88 -29.14 -21.31
N HIS A 287 16.54 -28.64 -20.12
CA HIS A 287 17.50 -28.02 -19.22
C HIS A 287 18.39 -29.10 -18.60
N ALA A 288 19.72 -29.00 -18.78
CA ALA A 288 20.61 -30.14 -18.53
C ALA A 288 20.66 -30.62 -17.06
N THR A 289 20.44 -29.74 -16.08
CA THR A 289 20.32 -30.06 -14.65
C THR A 289 19.73 -28.88 -13.87
N PRO A 290 18.50 -28.92 -13.31
CA PRO A 290 18.02 -27.89 -12.39
C PRO A 290 18.85 -27.90 -11.10
N THR A 291 19.00 -26.75 -10.46
CA THR A 291 19.64 -26.63 -9.15
C THR A 291 18.67 -27.06 -8.08
N ILE A 292 19.04 -28.07 -7.29
CA ILE A 292 18.18 -28.61 -6.25
C ILE A 292 18.52 -27.92 -4.93
N LEU A 293 17.56 -27.16 -4.43
CA LEU A 293 17.70 -26.36 -3.22
C LEU A 293 17.06 -27.10 -2.05
N PRO A 294 17.79 -27.37 -0.97
CA PRO A 294 17.19 -27.76 0.30
C PRO A 294 16.14 -26.74 0.70
N ILE A 295 14.98 -27.20 1.18
CA ILE A 295 13.92 -26.28 1.62
C ILE A 295 14.39 -25.34 2.75
N THR A 296 15.46 -25.69 3.46
CA THR A 296 16.10 -24.87 4.49
C THR A 296 16.89 -23.68 3.95
N ASP A 297 17.21 -23.69 2.67
CA ASP A 297 18.11 -22.73 2.01
C ASP A 297 17.30 -21.63 1.32
N LEU A 298 15.98 -21.63 1.49
CA LEU A 298 15.08 -20.61 0.95
C LEU A 298 15.13 -19.28 1.73
N ASP A 299 15.94 -19.21 2.79
CA ASP A 299 16.16 -17.99 3.54
C ASP A 299 16.65 -16.88 2.59
N ASN A 300 15.92 -15.76 2.55
CA ASN A 300 16.13 -14.65 1.60
C ASN A 300 15.79 -14.96 0.13
N MET A 301 14.93 -15.94 -0.15
CA MET A 301 14.41 -16.19 -1.50
C MET A 301 12.95 -15.73 -1.63
N ILE A 302 12.61 -15.27 -2.82
CA ILE A 302 11.23 -15.11 -3.29
C ILE A 302 11.03 -16.17 -4.37
N VAL A 303 10.16 -17.14 -4.10
CA VAL A 303 9.86 -18.23 -5.03
C VAL A 303 8.44 -18.06 -5.55
N ALA A 304 8.32 -17.73 -6.83
CA ALA A 304 7.04 -17.80 -7.53
C ALA A 304 6.80 -19.25 -7.97
N TYR A 305 5.67 -19.86 -7.60
CA TYR A 305 5.37 -21.26 -7.87
C TYR A 305 3.96 -21.47 -8.40
N ASN A 306 3.71 -22.64 -8.99
CA ASN A 306 2.38 -23.04 -9.44
C ASN A 306 1.67 -23.96 -8.45
N SER A 307 0.72 -23.40 -7.72
CA SER A 307 -0.08 -24.14 -6.74
C SER A 307 -1.07 -25.14 -7.36
N SER A 308 -1.39 -25.01 -8.66
CA SER A 308 -2.18 -26.03 -9.36
C SER A 308 -1.34 -27.28 -9.66
N LEU A 309 -0.02 -27.12 -9.87
CA LEU A 309 0.92 -28.23 -10.05
C LEU A 309 1.37 -28.82 -8.70
N CYS A 310 1.64 -27.97 -7.71
CA CYS A 310 2.10 -28.41 -6.39
C CYS A 310 1.34 -27.71 -5.25
N PRO A 311 0.08 -28.12 -5.00
CA PRO A 311 -0.72 -27.55 -3.92
C PRO A 311 -0.13 -27.83 -2.53
N ALA A 312 0.75 -28.84 -2.38
CA ALA A 312 1.30 -29.21 -1.09
C ALA A 312 2.44 -28.32 -0.57
N LEU A 313 3.08 -27.54 -1.46
CA LEU A 313 4.35 -26.86 -1.16
C LEU A 313 4.29 -25.91 0.06
N PRO A 314 3.29 -25.03 0.21
CA PRO A 314 3.20 -24.14 1.36
C PRO A 314 3.13 -24.85 2.72
N ALA A 315 2.41 -25.97 2.81
CA ALA A 315 2.31 -26.69 4.08
C ALA A 315 3.58 -27.50 4.38
N ILE A 316 4.23 -28.04 3.34
CA ILE A 316 5.55 -28.67 3.47
C ILE A 316 6.58 -27.64 3.97
N LEU A 317 6.51 -26.40 3.48
CA LEU A 317 7.36 -25.31 3.96
C LEU A 317 7.07 -24.96 5.42
N ASP A 318 5.80 -24.79 5.80
CA ASP A 318 5.41 -24.52 7.20
C ASP A 318 5.95 -25.60 8.14
N TRP A 319 5.77 -26.87 7.77
CA TRP A 319 6.33 -28.01 8.49
C TRP A 319 7.85 -27.96 8.62
N ALA A 320 8.56 -27.70 7.52
CA ALA A 320 10.02 -27.66 7.52
C ALA A 320 10.59 -26.50 8.36
N TYR A 321 9.82 -25.42 8.52
CA TYR A 321 10.18 -24.25 9.33
C TYR A 321 9.67 -24.33 10.77
N GLN A 322 8.93 -25.38 11.13
CA GLN A 322 8.42 -25.58 12.48
C GLN A 322 9.56 -25.57 13.53
N GLY A 323 9.45 -24.71 14.54
CA GLY A 323 10.41 -24.63 15.65
C GLY A 323 11.67 -23.79 15.37
N ARG A 324 11.79 -23.17 14.19
CA ARG A 324 12.81 -22.14 13.93
C ARG A 324 12.46 -20.87 14.70
N ARG A 325 13.45 -20.24 15.35
CA ARG A 325 13.23 -19.03 16.18
C ARG A 325 12.85 -17.79 15.37
N THR A 326 13.19 -17.77 14.08
CA THR A 326 12.89 -16.77 13.04
C THR A 326 13.89 -17.01 11.90
N PRO A 327 13.58 -16.66 10.64
CA PRO A 327 12.37 -15.97 10.18
C PRO A 327 11.23 -16.91 9.72
N ALA A 328 9.99 -16.48 9.95
CA ALA A 328 8.78 -17.18 9.51
C ALA A 328 8.61 -17.07 7.97
N PRO A 329 8.09 -18.10 7.29
CA PRO A 329 7.71 -17.99 5.89
C PRO A 329 6.59 -16.98 5.67
N LEU A 330 6.62 -16.29 4.53
CA LEU A 330 5.52 -15.51 3.99
C LEU A 330 4.94 -16.22 2.77
N LEU A 331 3.67 -16.56 2.82
CA LEU A 331 2.96 -17.28 1.76
C LEU A 331 1.96 -16.33 1.13
N ILE A 332 1.96 -16.21 -0.19
CA ILE A 332 1.03 -15.38 -0.96
C ILE A 332 0.31 -16.27 -1.96
N VAL A 333 -1.01 -16.38 -1.85
CA VAL A 333 -1.81 -17.32 -2.63
C VAL A 333 -3.04 -16.66 -3.23
N GLU A 334 -3.50 -17.19 -4.36
CA GLU A 334 -4.69 -16.71 -5.07
C GLU A 334 -5.97 -17.43 -4.59
N GLY A 335 -6.98 -16.64 -4.23
CA GLY A 335 -8.40 -16.96 -4.26
C GLY A 335 -8.99 -17.81 -3.11
N PRO A 336 -10.33 -17.79 -2.95
CA PRO A 336 -11.05 -18.50 -1.90
C PRO A 336 -11.25 -20.00 -2.20
N TYR A 337 -11.14 -20.41 -3.48
CA TYR A 337 -11.29 -21.81 -3.90
C TYR A 337 -10.23 -22.75 -3.30
N HIS A 338 -9.08 -22.22 -2.90
CA HIS A 338 -8.07 -22.97 -2.17
C HIS A 338 -8.14 -22.72 -0.65
N TYR A 339 -8.82 -21.67 -0.20
CA TYR A 339 -8.82 -21.25 1.20
C TYR A 339 -9.50 -22.25 2.15
N SER A 340 -10.61 -22.87 1.75
CA SER A 340 -11.24 -23.94 2.56
C SER A 340 -10.32 -25.16 2.75
N HIS A 341 -9.38 -25.36 1.83
CA HIS A 341 -8.32 -26.37 1.98
C HIS A 341 -7.22 -25.87 2.93
N TRP A 342 -6.76 -24.62 2.79
CA TRP A 342 -5.73 -24.01 3.63
C TRP A 342 -6.13 -23.82 5.10
N GLN A 343 -7.38 -23.48 5.38
CA GLN A 343 -7.88 -23.31 6.75
C GLN A 343 -7.72 -24.57 7.60
N LYS A 344 -7.85 -25.75 6.98
CA LYS A 344 -7.70 -27.03 7.69
C LYS A 344 -6.26 -27.34 8.06
N MET A 345 -5.29 -26.64 7.47
CA MET A 345 -3.89 -26.99 7.57
C MET A 345 -3.17 -26.36 8.75
N GLU A 346 -3.80 -25.40 9.45
CA GLU A 346 -3.21 -24.68 10.59
C GLU A 346 -1.74 -24.31 10.32
N LEU A 347 -1.49 -23.41 9.34
CA LEU A 347 -0.15 -22.91 8.98
C LEU A 347 0.44 -22.05 10.12
N ALA A 348 0.71 -22.69 11.26
CA ALA A 348 0.96 -22.04 12.53
C ALA A 348 2.33 -21.33 12.59
N ASN A 349 3.22 -21.62 11.65
CA ASN A 349 4.59 -21.09 11.61
C ASN A 349 4.80 -20.09 10.48
N SER A 350 3.78 -19.87 9.64
CA SER A 350 3.84 -19.03 8.45
C SER A 350 2.86 -17.86 8.55
N HIS A 351 3.18 -16.79 7.85
CA HIS A 351 2.20 -15.74 7.57
C HIS A 351 1.59 -15.99 6.20
N LEU A 352 0.26 -15.89 6.11
CA LEU A 352 -0.48 -16.13 4.88
C LEU A 352 -1.16 -14.84 4.41
N ILE A 353 -0.87 -14.44 3.17
CA ILE A 353 -1.59 -13.40 2.43
C ILE A 353 -2.45 -14.10 1.37
N ILE A 354 -3.76 -13.91 1.47
CA ILE A 354 -4.72 -14.39 0.47
C ILE A 354 -5.10 -13.21 -0.40
N VAL A 355 -4.91 -13.36 -1.70
CA VAL A 355 -5.35 -12.39 -2.69
C VAL A 355 -6.65 -12.89 -3.27
N ASP A 356 -7.73 -12.17 -2.99
CA ASP A 356 -9.07 -12.54 -3.46
C ASP A 356 -9.71 -11.31 -4.12
N ASP A 357 -10.14 -11.48 -5.37
CA ASP A 357 -10.91 -10.48 -6.11
C ASP A 357 -12.20 -10.11 -5.37
N ALA A 358 -12.71 -11.04 -4.56
CA ALA A 358 -13.86 -10.89 -3.68
C ALA A 358 -13.45 -10.74 -2.20
N ALA A 359 -12.25 -10.23 -1.89
CA ALA A 359 -11.90 -9.72 -0.56
C ALA A 359 -12.71 -8.44 -0.20
N ASP A 360 -14.01 -8.50 -0.47
CA ASP A 360 -15.01 -7.63 0.08
C ASP A 360 -15.08 -7.86 1.58
N LEU A 361 -15.33 -6.77 2.29
CA LEU A 361 -15.27 -6.73 3.74
C LEU A 361 -16.04 -7.88 4.41
N ASP A 362 -17.13 -8.42 3.83
CA ASP A 362 -18.06 -9.33 4.55
C ASP A 362 -18.88 -10.30 3.68
N SER A 363 -18.24 -11.10 2.82
CA SER A 363 -18.88 -12.38 2.46
C SER A 363 -19.08 -13.18 3.76
N PRO A 364 -20.29 -13.72 4.02
CA PRO A 364 -20.72 -14.18 5.34
C PRO A 364 -19.72 -15.11 6.01
N ALA A 365 -19.62 -14.95 7.33
CA ALA A 365 -18.76 -15.57 8.33
C ALA A 365 -18.51 -17.10 8.26
N ASP A 366 -19.07 -17.82 7.30
CA ASP A 366 -18.97 -19.28 7.23
C ASP A 366 -17.66 -19.78 6.59
N THR A 367 -16.86 -18.92 5.96
CA THR A 367 -15.66 -19.37 5.23
C THR A 367 -14.33 -18.97 5.85
N ALA A 368 -14.26 -18.14 6.91
CA ALA A 368 -12.96 -17.63 7.37
C ALA A 368 -12.81 -17.17 8.84
N PRO A 369 -13.23 -17.94 9.87
CA PRO A 369 -12.92 -17.59 11.27
C PRO A 369 -11.39 -17.43 11.46
N GLY A 370 -10.95 -16.28 11.98
CA GLY A 370 -9.55 -16.02 12.35
C GLY A 370 -8.66 -15.22 11.39
N CYS A 371 -9.15 -14.77 10.23
CA CYS A 371 -8.37 -13.92 9.31
C CYS A 371 -8.58 -12.42 9.53
N ALA A 372 -7.50 -11.64 9.46
CA ALA A 372 -7.60 -10.19 9.33
C ALA A 372 -7.80 -9.81 7.85
N ARG A 373 -8.50 -8.72 7.58
CA ARG A 373 -8.79 -8.27 6.21
C ARG A 373 -8.24 -6.87 5.99
N LEU A 374 -7.55 -6.67 4.88
CA LEU A 374 -7.02 -5.38 4.46
C LEU A 374 -7.85 -4.86 3.28
N THR A 375 -8.72 -3.90 3.58
CA THR A 375 -9.57 -3.28 2.56
C THR A 375 -9.01 -1.93 2.19
N HIS A 376 -8.70 -1.76 0.91
CA HIS A 376 -8.16 -0.51 0.41
C HIS A 376 -9.28 0.53 0.23
N VAL A 377 -8.97 1.83 0.39
CA VAL A 377 -9.96 2.92 0.21
C VAL A 377 -9.77 3.74 -1.11
N THR A 378 -8.63 3.66 -1.78
CA THR A 378 -8.34 4.05 -3.19
C THR A 378 -6.82 4.08 -3.33
N ASP A 379 -6.26 3.95 -4.54
CA ASP A 379 -4.85 4.30 -4.77
C ASP A 379 -4.60 5.67 -4.10
N HIS A 380 -3.63 5.73 -3.18
CA HIS A 380 -3.24 6.91 -2.38
C HIS A 380 -4.04 7.20 -1.08
N GLU A 381 -4.98 6.35 -0.66
CA GLU A 381 -5.65 6.45 0.65
C GLU A 381 -5.16 5.39 1.66
N PRO A 382 -5.31 5.63 2.99
CA PRO A 382 -5.02 4.59 3.97
C PRO A 382 -5.91 3.36 3.76
N ALA A 383 -5.32 2.18 3.90
CA ALA A 383 -6.06 0.93 3.99
C ALA A 383 -6.75 0.82 5.35
N VAL A 384 -7.85 0.08 5.41
CA VAL A 384 -8.54 -0.27 6.66
C VAL A 384 -8.21 -1.73 6.97
N LEU A 385 -7.56 -1.96 8.11
CA LEU A 385 -7.38 -3.30 8.64
C LEU A 385 -8.53 -3.64 9.57
N VAL A 386 -9.23 -4.71 9.20
CA VAL A 386 -10.34 -5.28 9.94
C VAL A 386 -9.86 -6.54 10.65
N PRO A 387 -10.00 -6.63 11.98
CA PRO A 387 -9.63 -7.82 12.73
C PRO A 387 -10.65 -8.96 12.53
N PRO A 388 -10.29 -10.22 12.84
CA PRO A 388 -11.19 -11.36 12.72
C PRO A 388 -12.41 -11.27 13.66
N LEU A 389 -13.58 -11.66 13.16
CA LEU A 389 -14.89 -11.66 13.85
C LEU A 389 -14.93 -12.53 15.13
N ASP A 390 -14.17 -13.65 15.14
CA ASP A 390 -14.19 -14.66 16.21
C ASP A 390 -13.41 -14.28 17.48
N ARG A 391 -13.05 -13.01 17.66
CA ARG A 391 -12.58 -12.48 18.96
C ARG A 391 -13.62 -11.56 19.62
N PRO A 392 -14.85 -12.03 19.90
CA PRO A 392 -15.94 -11.20 20.44
C PRO A 392 -15.71 -10.74 21.90
N ASN A 393 -14.66 -11.21 22.59
CA ASN A 393 -14.47 -10.96 24.03
C ASN A 393 -13.28 -10.08 24.38
N ASP A 394 -12.54 -9.56 23.41
CA ASP A 394 -11.48 -8.58 23.67
C ASP A 394 -11.93 -7.25 23.08
N ASN A 395 -12.49 -6.37 23.91
CA ASN A 395 -12.93 -4.99 23.58
C ASN A 395 -11.78 -4.08 23.06
N THR A 396 -10.65 -4.65 22.66
CA THR A 396 -9.36 -4.00 22.46
C THR A 396 -8.90 -3.96 21.01
N ILE A 397 -9.42 -4.82 20.11
CA ILE A 397 -8.99 -4.79 18.71
C ILE A 397 -9.92 -3.90 17.90
N GLN A 398 -9.63 -2.60 17.94
CA GLN A 398 -10.32 -1.60 17.12
C GLN A 398 -9.91 -1.73 15.66
N LEU A 399 -10.88 -1.54 14.76
CA LEU A 399 -10.63 -1.25 13.35
C LEU A 399 -9.56 -0.18 13.25
N THR A 400 -8.52 -0.44 12.46
CA THR A 400 -7.38 0.46 12.42
C THR A 400 -7.09 0.90 10.99
N ARG A 401 -7.03 2.20 10.77
CA ARG A 401 -6.48 2.78 9.53
C ARG A 401 -5.00 2.54 9.49
N ILE A 402 -4.51 2.10 8.35
CA ILE A 402 -3.12 1.80 8.10
C ILE A 402 -2.68 2.52 6.83
N TRP A 403 -1.64 3.33 6.93
CA TRP A 403 -0.91 3.75 5.75
C TRP A 403 0.05 2.65 5.36
N LEU A 404 -0.18 2.09 4.18
CA LEU A 404 0.74 1.14 3.57
C LEU A 404 1.88 1.92 2.92
N PRO A 405 3.09 1.36 2.88
CA PRO A 405 4.11 1.85 1.97
C PRO A 405 3.60 1.60 0.55
N THR A 406 3.18 2.64 -0.17
CA THR A 406 2.75 2.48 -1.57
C THR A 406 3.95 2.12 -2.43
N VAL A 407 3.75 1.22 -3.39
CA VAL A 407 4.67 1.10 -4.52
C VAL A 407 4.34 2.27 -5.41
N ALA A 408 5.06 3.35 -5.20
CA ALA A 408 5.24 4.37 -6.21
C ALA A 408 5.38 3.71 -7.59
N GLY A 409 4.52 4.06 -8.56
CA GLY A 409 4.81 3.72 -9.96
C GLY A 409 6.22 4.19 -10.27
N ARG A 410 7.12 3.24 -10.54
CA ARG A 410 8.56 3.52 -10.57
C ARG A 410 9.06 3.46 -12.00
N ILE A 411 9.60 4.57 -12.49
CA ILE A 411 10.31 4.60 -13.77
C ILE A 411 11.78 4.88 -13.48
N VAL A 412 12.66 4.02 -13.99
CA VAL A 412 14.08 4.05 -13.69
C VAL A 412 14.87 4.37 -14.95
N SER A 413 15.82 5.31 -14.88
CA SER A 413 16.78 5.49 -15.97
C SER A 413 17.82 4.37 -15.92
N HIS A 414 17.98 3.63 -17.00
CA HIS A 414 19.18 2.80 -17.18
C HIS A 414 20.36 3.70 -17.58
N GLN A 415 21.53 3.46 -16.99
CA GLN A 415 22.82 4.18 -17.14
C GLN A 415 22.81 5.41 -18.05
N ILE A 416 22.85 6.60 -17.45
CA ILE A 416 23.00 7.89 -18.13
C ILE A 416 24.47 8.00 -18.56
N ARG A 417 24.77 7.70 -19.83
CA ARG A 417 26.15 7.58 -20.34
C ARG A 417 26.67 8.88 -20.96
N GLU A 418 25.78 9.72 -21.48
CA GLU A 418 26.13 10.98 -22.15
C GLU A 418 25.52 12.21 -21.46
N SER A 419 26.15 13.36 -21.67
CA SER A 419 25.63 14.64 -21.18
C SER A 419 24.25 14.94 -21.80
N GLY A 420 23.27 15.24 -20.96
CA GLY A 420 21.90 15.56 -21.35
C GLY A 420 20.94 14.36 -21.40
N ASP A 421 21.45 13.12 -21.25
CA ASP A 421 20.61 11.92 -21.21
C ASP A 421 19.61 11.95 -20.05
N GLY A 422 19.98 12.51 -18.89
CA GLY A 422 19.10 12.66 -17.74
C GLY A 422 17.92 13.59 -18.04
N ILE A 423 18.18 14.74 -18.65
CA ILE A 423 17.14 15.70 -19.06
C ILE A 423 16.21 15.06 -20.09
N ASN A 424 16.76 14.37 -21.09
CA ASN A 424 15.96 13.71 -22.12
C ASN A 424 15.11 12.56 -21.54
N PHE A 425 15.65 11.82 -20.58
CA PHE A 425 14.91 10.80 -19.85
C PHE A 425 13.76 11.42 -19.03
N TYR A 426 14.01 12.51 -18.32
CA TYR A 426 12.98 13.25 -17.59
C TYR A 426 11.85 13.69 -18.52
N ARG A 427 12.16 14.42 -19.60
CA ARG A 427 11.15 14.96 -20.52
C ARG A 427 10.32 13.88 -21.21
N ARG A 428 10.91 12.73 -21.55
CA ARG A 428 10.20 11.58 -22.13
C ARG A 428 9.18 10.97 -21.16
N ASN A 429 9.46 11.00 -19.86
CA ASN A 429 8.65 10.31 -18.86
C ASN A 429 7.76 11.25 -18.03
N ARG A 430 8.05 12.56 -17.98
CA ARG A 430 7.33 13.54 -17.14
C ARG A 430 5.80 13.51 -17.28
N ASN A 431 5.29 13.28 -18.49
CA ASN A 431 3.86 13.25 -18.76
C ASN A 431 3.14 12.02 -18.16
N LYS A 432 3.89 11.02 -17.69
CA LYS A 432 3.36 9.84 -16.99
C LYS A 432 3.17 10.08 -15.48
N PHE A 433 3.66 11.20 -14.97
CA PHE A 433 3.61 11.55 -13.55
C PHE A 433 2.69 12.75 -13.35
N SER A 434 2.08 12.82 -12.17
CA SER A 434 1.50 14.07 -11.70
C SER A 434 2.61 15.04 -11.31
N ASP A 435 2.23 16.11 -10.63
CA ASP A 435 3.15 17.14 -10.24
C ASP A 435 4.13 16.63 -9.16
N PHE A 436 5.43 16.67 -9.47
CA PHE A 436 6.49 16.31 -8.54
C PHE A 436 6.48 17.25 -7.33
N HIS A 437 6.53 16.69 -6.12
CA HIS A 437 6.48 17.46 -4.87
C HIS A 437 7.65 17.16 -3.93
N ILE A 438 8.36 16.04 -4.10
CA ILE A 438 9.58 15.69 -3.36
C ILE A 438 10.69 15.34 -4.35
N ALA A 439 11.91 15.80 -4.07
CA ALA A 439 13.12 15.37 -4.73
C ALA A 439 14.13 14.89 -3.68
N ASN A 440 14.46 13.60 -3.70
CA ASN A 440 15.48 13.02 -2.85
C ASN A 440 16.81 12.91 -3.62
N ILE A 441 17.87 13.43 -3.02
CA ILE A 441 19.22 13.40 -3.57
C ILE A 441 20.03 12.41 -2.72
N LEU A 442 20.40 11.28 -3.33
CA LEU A 442 21.21 10.25 -2.67
C LEU A 442 22.68 10.43 -3.05
N ARG A 443 23.56 10.20 -2.06
CA ARG A 443 25.00 10.45 -2.18
C ARG A 443 25.84 9.17 -2.23
N GLU A 444 25.18 8.02 -2.33
CA GLU A 444 25.83 6.72 -2.22
C GLU A 444 26.24 6.20 -3.60
N ASN A 445 27.46 5.67 -3.71
CA ASN A 445 27.90 4.95 -4.89
C ASN A 445 27.04 3.68 -4.98
N ASN A 446 26.26 3.52 -6.05
CA ASN A 446 25.22 2.50 -6.25
C ASN A 446 23.80 2.86 -5.76
N ALA A 447 23.49 4.14 -5.61
CA ALA A 447 22.12 4.62 -5.44
C ALA A 447 21.73 5.55 -6.60
N PRO A 448 20.43 5.72 -6.91
CA PRO A 448 19.99 6.75 -7.85
C PRO A 448 20.37 8.13 -7.29
N GLY A 449 21.10 8.93 -8.08
CA GLY A 449 21.57 10.25 -7.65
C GLY A 449 20.42 11.25 -7.40
N LEU A 450 19.25 11.03 -8.02
CA LEU A 450 18.03 11.79 -7.81
C LEU A 450 16.81 10.87 -7.90
N ILE A 451 15.86 11.05 -6.99
CA ILE A 451 14.53 10.45 -7.03
C ILE A 451 13.51 11.59 -6.97
N LEU A 452 12.65 11.71 -7.98
CA LEU A 452 11.49 12.63 -7.94
C LEU A 452 10.23 11.85 -7.56
N ILE A 453 9.44 12.40 -6.64
CA ILE A 453 8.18 11.78 -6.17
C ILE A 453 7.01 12.71 -6.49
N ASP A 454 6.02 12.21 -7.24
CA ASP A 454 4.81 12.95 -7.61
C ASP A 454 3.73 12.94 -6.52
N ASN A 455 2.65 13.70 -6.70
CA ASN A 455 1.58 13.83 -5.70
C ASN A 455 0.86 12.51 -5.40
N ASP A 456 0.96 11.56 -6.32
CA ASP A 456 0.40 10.21 -6.22
C ASP A 456 1.44 9.24 -5.61
N GLY A 457 2.61 9.76 -5.25
CA GLY A 457 3.70 8.97 -4.68
C GLY A 457 4.49 8.19 -5.71
N ASN A 458 4.27 8.34 -7.01
CA ASN A 458 5.05 7.69 -8.07
C ASN A 458 6.48 8.25 -8.10
N GLU A 459 7.45 7.41 -8.45
CA GLU A 459 8.86 7.72 -8.35
C GLU A 459 9.57 7.68 -9.71
N LEU A 460 10.29 8.74 -10.05
CA LEU A 460 11.19 8.80 -11.19
C LEU A 460 12.65 8.78 -10.71
N HIS A 461 13.34 7.68 -10.98
CA HIS A 461 14.70 7.41 -10.50
C HIS A 461 15.73 7.72 -11.57
N PHE A 462 16.74 8.49 -11.19
CA PHE A 462 17.87 8.82 -12.04
C PHE A 462 19.14 8.15 -11.53
N TRP A 463 19.55 7.07 -12.18
CA TRP A 463 20.81 6.39 -11.92
C TRP A 463 21.96 7.08 -12.66
N GLU A 464 23.09 7.20 -11.97
CA GLU A 464 24.34 7.72 -12.54
C GLU A 464 24.27 9.16 -13.07
N LEU A 465 23.29 9.98 -12.67
CA LEU A 465 23.43 11.45 -12.74
C LEU A 465 24.73 11.78 -11.97
N PRO A 466 25.82 12.19 -12.63
CA PRO A 466 27.15 12.09 -12.04
C PRO A 466 27.23 13.05 -10.85
N SER A 467 27.07 12.48 -9.67
CA SER A 467 27.16 13.13 -8.37
C SER A 467 28.61 13.31 -7.95
N GLY A 468 29.57 13.33 -8.88
CA GLY A 468 31.00 13.36 -8.59
C GLY A 468 31.73 14.39 -9.45
N TYR A 469 32.02 15.56 -8.86
CA TYR A 469 33.06 16.57 -9.13
C TYR A 469 33.53 16.96 -10.56
N GLN A 470 33.24 16.21 -11.62
CA GLN A 470 33.61 16.50 -13.00
C GLN A 470 32.47 16.06 -13.94
N GLY A 471 31.88 17.00 -14.68
CA GLY A 471 30.84 16.74 -15.69
C GLY A 471 29.60 17.64 -15.59
N SER A 472 28.60 17.38 -16.43
CA SER A 472 27.33 18.14 -16.52
C SER A 472 26.28 17.76 -15.46
N GLY A 473 26.54 16.77 -14.62
CA GLY A 473 25.58 16.21 -13.66
C GLY A 473 24.88 17.24 -12.75
N PRO A 474 25.62 18.17 -12.12
CA PRO A 474 25.01 19.22 -11.30
C PRO A 474 24.10 20.15 -12.10
N GLU A 475 24.50 20.54 -13.30
CA GLU A 475 23.68 21.40 -14.18
C GLU A 475 22.43 20.66 -14.70
N GLU A 476 22.57 19.38 -15.04
CA GLU A 476 21.45 18.52 -15.43
C GLU A 476 20.46 18.36 -14.29
N MET A 477 20.95 18.12 -13.07
CA MET A 477 20.10 18.01 -11.89
C MET A 477 19.38 19.33 -11.61
N ALA A 478 20.07 20.47 -11.66
CA ALA A 478 19.43 21.78 -11.51
C ALA A 478 18.33 22.00 -12.55
N THR A 479 18.58 21.60 -13.80
CA THR A 479 17.63 21.73 -14.90
C THR A 479 16.41 20.84 -14.67
N ILE A 480 16.60 19.57 -14.30
CA ILE A 480 15.51 18.63 -13.99
C ILE A 480 14.68 19.15 -12.81
N LEU A 481 15.31 19.59 -11.73
CA LEU A 481 14.63 20.14 -10.55
C LEU A 481 13.83 21.41 -10.90
N ALA A 482 14.39 22.29 -11.74
CA ALA A 482 13.70 23.49 -12.19
C ALA A 482 12.50 23.16 -13.09
N GLU A 483 12.65 22.26 -14.06
CA GLU A 483 11.54 21.79 -14.92
C GLU A 483 10.46 21.06 -14.11
N ALA A 484 10.85 20.35 -13.05
CA ALA A 484 9.93 19.71 -12.11
C ALA A 484 9.27 20.69 -11.12
N GLY A 485 9.64 21.97 -11.15
CA GLY A 485 8.98 23.04 -10.39
C GLY A 485 9.53 23.27 -8.97
N PHE A 486 10.66 22.67 -8.59
CA PHE A 486 11.29 22.85 -7.27
C PHE A 486 11.90 24.25 -7.07
N GLY A 487 12.06 25.03 -8.14
CA GLY A 487 12.50 26.40 -8.10
C GLY A 487 12.89 26.92 -9.48
N THR A 488 13.49 28.10 -9.52
CA THR A 488 14.10 28.60 -10.77
C THR A 488 15.39 27.83 -11.06
N LYS A 489 15.79 27.73 -12.34
CA LYS A 489 17.08 27.13 -12.71
C LYS A 489 18.23 27.72 -11.91
N HIS A 490 18.29 29.06 -11.80
CA HIS A 490 19.31 29.75 -11.02
C HIS A 490 19.32 29.35 -9.53
N SER A 491 18.16 29.21 -8.91
CA SER A 491 18.06 28.75 -7.50
C SER A 491 18.52 27.31 -7.35
N MET A 492 18.21 26.45 -8.31
CA MET A 492 18.63 25.04 -8.28
C MET A 492 20.12 24.92 -8.58
N ASP A 493 20.70 25.72 -9.49
CA ASP A 493 22.14 25.75 -9.75
C ASP A 493 22.95 26.12 -8.50
N GLN A 494 22.45 27.07 -7.70
CA GLN A 494 23.08 27.43 -6.42
C GLN A 494 23.01 26.28 -5.41
N LEU A 495 21.91 25.53 -5.42
CA LEU A 495 21.66 24.41 -4.53
C LEU A 495 22.49 23.18 -4.93
N THR A 496 22.61 22.92 -6.22
CA THR A 496 23.41 21.85 -6.82
C THR A 496 24.81 22.36 -7.21
N GLY A 497 25.43 23.16 -6.35
CA GLY A 497 26.80 23.65 -6.57
C GLY A 497 27.86 22.53 -6.57
N PRO A 498 29.14 22.84 -6.81
CA PRO A 498 30.19 21.81 -6.95
C PRO A 498 30.44 20.96 -5.69
N ASP A 499 30.07 21.44 -4.50
CA ASP A 499 30.23 20.68 -3.25
C ASP A 499 28.96 19.92 -2.85
N LEU A 500 28.88 18.66 -3.28
CA LEU A 500 27.79 17.73 -2.94
C LEU A 500 27.55 17.55 -1.44
N LYS A 501 28.55 17.80 -0.58
CA LYS A 501 28.35 17.66 0.87
C LYS A 501 27.34 18.67 1.41
N THR A 502 27.17 19.80 0.71
CA THR A 502 26.28 20.90 1.10
C THR A 502 24.85 20.75 0.58
N TRP A 503 24.60 19.83 -0.36
CA TRP A 503 23.27 19.72 -0.97
C TRP A 503 22.25 19.20 0.04
N PRO A 504 21.02 19.71 0.09
CA PRO A 504 19.96 19.09 0.89
C PRO A 504 19.70 17.66 0.39
N ARG A 505 19.46 16.73 1.33
CA ARG A 505 19.10 15.33 0.98
C ARG A 505 17.69 15.24 0.39
N THR A 506 16.80 16.13 0.81
CA THR A 506 15.42 16.17 0.37
C THR A 506 15.04 17.61 0.09
N ILE A 507 14.51 17.86 -1.10
CA ILE A 507 13.97 19.15 -1.53
C ILE A 507 12.46 18.97 -1.68
N TYR A 508 11.70 19.89 -1.13
CA TYR A 508 10.26 19.93 -1.31
C TYR A 508 9.91 21.01 -2.32
N ARG A 509 8.95 20.71 -3.19
CA ARG A 509 8.45 21.70 -4.14
C ARG A 509 7.80 22.84 -3.35
N PRO A 510 8.18 24.10 -3.60
CA PRO A 510 7.56 25.23 -2.93
C PRO A 510 6.10 25.32 -3.35
N ILE A 511 5.19 25.36 -2.37
CA ILE A 511 3.76 25.55 -2.65
C ILE A 511 3.57 26.99 -3.14
N PRO A 512 3.08 27.21 -4.39
CA PRO A 512 2.91 28.55 -4.91
C PRO A 512 1.93 29.36 -4.05
N ASN A 513 2.02 30.69 -4.07
CA ASN A 513 1.02 31.55 -3.46
C ASN A 513 -0.40 31.19 -3.94
N LEU A 514 -1.39 31.28 -3.05
CA LEU A 514 -2.77 31.03 -3.45
C LEU A 514 -3.16 32.08 -4.48
N ARG A 515 -3.76 31.64 -5.56
CA ARG A 515 -4.27 32.53 -6.61
C ARG A 515 -5.76 32.30 -6.66
N LEU A 516 -6.52 33.30 -6.24
CA LEU A 516 -7.96 33.23 -6.24
C LEU A 516 -8.46 33.51 -7.67
N PRO A 517 -9.07 32.52 -8.34
CA PRO A 517 -9.55 32.69 -9.70
C PRO A 517 -10.80 33.57 -9.72
N THR A 518 -10.83 34.54 -10.62
CA THR A 518 -11.97 35.45 -10.84
C THR A 518 -12.87 34.93 -11.96
N ASN A 519 -14.06 35.51 -12.11
CA ASN A 519 -14.97 35.23 -13.23
C ASN A 519 -14.73 36.25 -14.36
N ASN A 520 -14.79 35.80 -15.62
CA ASN A 520 -14.76 36.60 -16.85
C ASN A 520 -13.55 37.56 -16.99
N ASP A 521 -12.47 37.07 -17.61
CA ASP A 521 -11.31 37.84 -18.11
C ASP A 521 -10.50 38.69 -17.11
N ALA A 522 -10.92 38.79 -15.85
CA ALA A 522 -10.15 39.46 -14.81
C ALA A 522 -8.90 38.65 -14.43
N PRO A 523 -7.77 39.30 -14.08
CA PRO A 523 -6.59 38.60 -13.60
C PRO A 523 -6.89 37.90 -12.27
N ALA A 524 -6.29 36.74 -12.05
CA ALA A 524 -6.37 36.03 -10.78
C ALA A 524 -5.72 36.87 -9.66
N ILE A 525 -6.30 36.83 -8.46
CA ILE A 525 -5.81 37.58 -7.31
C ILE A 525 -4.77 36.72 -6.59
N GLU A 526 -3.49 37.10 -6.65
CA GLU A 526 -2.45 36.42 -5.89
C GLU A 526 -2.47 36.86 -4.42
N LEU A 527 -2.64 35.89 -3.53
CA LEU A 527 -2.68 36.07 -2.09
C LEU A 527 -1.27 35.99 -1.51
N PRO A 528 -0.80 37.06 -0.85
CA PRO A 528 0.39 36.98 -0.01
C PRO A 528 0.26 35.90 1.07
N PRO A 529 1.37 35.42 1.65
CA PRO A 529 1.32 34.58 2.84
C PRO A 529 0.48 35.20 3.93
N ASP A 530 -0.29 34.38 4.63
CA ASP A 530 -1.09 34.77 5.78
C ASP A 530 -2.09 35.91 5.51
N SER A 531 -2.45 36.10 4.23
CA SER A 531 -3.32 37.18 3.79
C SER A 531 -4.77 36.99 4.20
N GLN A 532 -5.48 38.11 4.31
CA GLN A 532 -6.91 38.15 4.47
C GLN A 532 -7.56 38.73 3.22
N VAL A 533 -8.68 38.12 2.83
CA VAL A 533 -9.49 38.53 1.69
C VAL A 533 -10.91 38.76 2.16
N PHE A 534 -11.44 39.92 1.82
CA PHE A 534 -12.85 40.24 2.06
C PHE A 534 -13.60 40.21 0.73
N ILE A 535 -14.72 39.50 0.70
CA ILE A 535 -15.63 39.42 -0.43
C ILE A 535 -16.97 39.98 0.03
N GLY A 536 -17.28 41.18 -0.45
CA GLY A 536 -18.53 41.88 -0.15
C GLY A 536 -19.43 42.01 -1.38
N GLY A 537 -20.75 42.02 -1.15
CA GLY A 537 -21.74 42.26 -2.21
C GLY A 537 -23.16 42.30 -1.64
N ALA A 538 -24.05 43.09 -2.23
CA ALA A 538 -25.42 43.25 -1.72
C ALA A 538 -26.34 42.05 -2.02
N ASP A 539 -26.02 41.24 -3.03
CA ASP A 539 -26.77 40.04 -3.40
C ASP A 539 -26.07 38.78 -2.90
N SER A 540 -26.70 38.10 -1.94
CA SER A 540 -26.17 36.89 -1.32
C SER A 540 -26.08 35.70 -2.31
N ALA A 541 -26.98 35.62 -3.29
CA ALA A 541 -27.02 34.51 -4.24
C ALA A 541 -25.86 34.54 -5.24
N SER A 542 -25.59 35.71 -5.85
CA SER A 542 -24.45 35.89 -6.75
C SER A 542 -23.11 35.80 -6.01
N ARG A 543 -23.02 36.30 -4.76
CA ARG A 543 -21.82 36.17 -3.94
C ARG A 543 -21.52 34.71 -3.60
N SER A 544 -22.50 33.96 -3.11
CA SER A 544 -22.36 32.54 -2.81
C SER A 544 -21.93 31.73 -4.04
N THR A 545 -22.54 32.01 -5.20
CA THR A 545 -22.20 31.38 -6.47
C THR A 545 -20.76 31.70 -6.88
N THR A 546 -20.32 32.95 -6.71
CA THR A 546 -18.97 33.41 -7.03
C THR A 546 -17.93 32.74 -6.13
N VAL A 547 -18.15 32.72 -4.82
CA VAL A 547 -17.27 32.05 -3.85
C VAL A 547 -17.18 30.55 -4.14
N THR A 548 -18.32 29.89 -4.36
CA THR A 548 -18.34 28.47 -4.69
C THR A 548 -17.57 28.17 -5.98
N THR A 549 -17.74 29.01 -7.01
CA THR A 549 -17.01 28.88 -8.28
C THR A 549 -15.51 29.09 -8.07
N MET A 550 -15.13 30.09 -7.29
CA MET A 550 -13.74 30.39 -6.97
C MET A 550 -13.07 29.22 -6.23
N LEU A 551 -13.71 28.70 -5.18
CA LEU A 551 -13.20 27.57 -4.40
C LEU A 551 -13.15 26.28 -5.24
N THR A 552 -14.14 26.05 -6.11
CA THR A 552 -14.16 24.88 -7.00
C THR A 552 -13.01 24.93 -8.01
N LYS A 553 -12.77 26.10 -8.62
CA LYS A 553 -11.62 26.31 -9.52
C LYS A 553 -10.30 26.15 -8.76
N LEU A 554 -10.22 26.69 -7.55
CA LEU A 554 -9.01 26.58 -6.72
C LEU A 554 -8.70 25.12 -6.37
N CYS A 555 -9.71 24.30 -6.04
CA CYS A 555 -9.56 22.85 -5.85
C CYS A 555 -9.22 22.10 -7.15
N ALA A 556 -9.58 22.63 -8.32
CA ALA A 556 -9.21 22.03 -9.60
C ALA A 556 -7.75 22.36 -10.00
N GLU A 557 -7.24 23.51 -9.59
CA GLU A 557 -5.89 23.98 -9.89
C GLU A 557 -4.83 23.51 -8.89
N ARG A 558 -5.24 23.02 -7.71
CA ARG A 558 -4.36 22.64 -6.61
C ARG A 558 -4.57 21.20 -6.21
N THR A 559 -3.54 20.58 -5.65
CA THR A 559 -3.69 19.27 -5.00
C THR A 559 -4.02 19.42 -3.51
N PRO A 560 -4.58 18.38 -2.85
CA PRO A 560 -4.80 18.39 -1.40
C PRO A 560 -3.52 18.59 -0.57
N ASN A 561 -2.36 18.23 -1.13
CA ASN A 561 -1.05 18.45 -0.50
C ASN A 561 -0.61 19.93 -0.55
N GLU A 562 -1.24 20.73 -1.41
CA GLU A 562 -0.94 22.17 -1.56
C GLU A 562 -1.97 23.05 -0.85
N LEU A 563 -3.23 22.61 -0.78
CA LEU A 563 -4.35 23.38 -0.26
C LEU A 563 -5.33 22.52 0.53
N ASN A 564 -5.63 22.99 1.74
CA ASN A 564 -6.74 22.53 2.55
C ASN A 564 -7.77 23.65 2.74
N LEU A 565 -9.04 23.28 2.75
CA LEU A 565 -10.18 24.17 3.01
C LEU A 565 -10.78 23.86 4.37
N LEU A 566 -10.96 24.91 5.18
CA LEU A 566 -11.75 24.88 6.40
C LEU A 566 -12.83 25.96 6.27
N ALA A 567 -14.10 25.57 6.29
CA ALA A 567 -15.18 26.51 6.02
C ALA A 567 -16.21 26.54 7.15
N VAL A 568 -16.74 27.72 7.46
CA VAL A 568 -17.85 27.93 8.39
C VAL A 568 -18.87 28.86 7.77
N THR A 569 -20.15 28.50 7.89
CA THR A 569 -21.28 29.36 7.51
C THR A 569 -22.24 29.45 8.69
N THR A 570 -22.85 30.63 8.87
CA THR A 570 -23.90 30.83 9.89
C THR A 570 -25.31 30.91 9.29
N LYS A 571 -25.45 30.90 7.95
CA LYS A 571 -26.72 30.86 7.24
C LYS A 571 -26.93 29.49 6.56
N GLN A 572 -28.16 28.94 6.63
CA GLN A 572 -28.62 27.81 5.81
C GLN A 572 -29.37 28.31 4.56
N PRO A 573 -29.28 27.63 3.39
CA PRO A 573 -28.20 26.77 2.90
C PRO A 573 -27.55 27.42 1.66
N GLU A 574 -26.29 27.81 1.77
CA GLU A 574 -25.50 28.16 0.60
C GLU A 574 -24.92 26.89 -0.07
N ASN A 575 -24.85 26.89 -1.40
CA ASN A 575 -24.53 25.76 -2.29
C ASN A 575 -23.07 25.28 -2.24
N TRP A 576 -22.46 25.17 -1.05
CA TRP A 576 -21.10 24.65 -0.90
C TRP A 576 -21.03 23.11 -0.94
N ALA A 577 -22.10 22.44 -1.38
CA ALA A 577 -22.09 21.00 -1.65
C ALA A 577 -21.00 20.63 -2.67
N ALA A 578 -20.78 21.46 -3.69
CA ALA A 578 -19.79 21.23 -4.74
C ALA A 578 -18.33 21.15 -4.25
N ILE A 579 -18.04 21.77 -3.09
CA ILE A 579 -16.72 21.73 -2.45
C ILE A 579 -16.65 20.77 -1.26
N ALA A 580 -17.79 20.37 -0.69
CA ALA A 580 -17.84 19.47 0.47
C ALA A 580 -17.17 18.11 0.17
N ASP A 581 -17.36 17.59 -1.04
CA ASP A 581 -16.85 16.28 -1.46
C ASP A 581 -15.42 16.33 -2.04
N LYS A 582 -14.80 17.52 -2.07
CA LYS A 582 -13.44 17.68 -2.58
C LYS A 582 -12.43 17.17 -1.55
N PRO A 583 -11.35 16.48 -1.97
CA PRO A 583 -10.33 15.97 -1.06
C PRO A 583 -9.57 17.08 -0.31
N HIS A 584 -9.64 18.33 -0.78
CA HIS A 584 -9.10 19.51 -0.11
C HIS A 584 -9.89 19.91 1.14
N THR A 585 -11.17 19.54 1.22
CA THR A 585 -12.06 20.06 2.25
C THR A 585 -11.91 19.25 3.53
N LEU A 586 -11.31 19.86 4.55
CA LEU A 586 -11.19 19.26 5.87
C LEU A 586 -12.56 19.09 6.52
N THR A 587 -13.36 20.16 6.45
CA THR A 587 -14.69 20.20 7.05
C THR A 587 -15.41 21.51 6.68
N ILE A 588 -16.75 21.44 6.65
CA ILE A 588 -17.63 22.59 6.49
C ILE A 588 -18.61 22.61 7.66
N ALA A 589 -18.43 23.55 8.58
CA ALA A 589 -19.35 23.76 9.69
C ALA A 589 -20.63 24.45 9.23
N ARG A 590 -21.80 23.90 9.60
CA ARG A 590 -23.12 24.44 9.24
C ARG A 590 -24.06 24.42 10.46
N PRO A 591 -24.93 25.42 10.64
CA PRO A 591 -26.00 25.37 11.64
C PRO A 591 -26.91 24.20 11.28
N SER A 592 -27.22 23.33 12.23
CA SER A 592 -28.37 22.42 12.03
C SER A 592 -29.64 23.11 12.52
N THR A 593 -30.78 22.61 12.08
CA THR A 593 -32.11 23.27 12.05
C THR A 593 -32.72 23.71 13.39
N GLU A 594 -31.97 23.70 14.50
CA GLU A 594 -32.46 24.16 15.81
C GLU A 594 -31.63 25.35 16.34
N THR A 595 -32.34 26.30 16.93
CA THR A 595 -31.95 27.64 17.41
C THR A 595 -30.81 27.70 18.45
N HIS A 596 -30.21 26.58 18.85
CA HIS A 596 -29.13 26.52 19.85
C HIS A 596 -27.73 26.18 19.29
N LYS A 597 -27.48 26.30 17.99
CA LYS A 597 -26.30 25.63 17.37
C LYS A 597 -25.18 26.53 16.86
N ASN A 598 -25.38 27.85 16.75
CA ASN A 598 -24.33 28.75 16.28
C ASN A 598 -23.14 28.83 17.26
N VAL A 599 -23.39 29.02 18.55
CA VAL A 599 -22.33 29.12 19.57
C VAL A 599 -21.45 27.86 19.61
N ASP A 600 -22.05 26.68 19.49
CA ASP A 600 -21.32 25.41 19.51
C ASP A 600 -20.48 25.20 18.25
N ILE A 601 -20.99 25.62 17.08
CA ILE A 601 -20.22 25.63 15.82
C ILE A 601 -19.02 26.57 15.93
N LEU A 602 -19.21 27.74 16.51
CA LEU A 602 -18.12 28.70 16.70
C LEU A 602 -17.09 28.19 17.69
N ARG A 603 -17.53 27.55 18.78
CA ARG A 603 -16.64 26.92 19.75
C ARG A 603 -15.82 25.81 19.09
N TRP A 604 -16.48 24.93 18.33
CA TRP A 604 -15.82 23.87 17.59
C TRP A 604 -14.84 24.41 16.55
N PHE A 605 -15.23 25.42 15.78
CA PHE A 605 -14.38 26.03 14.75
C PHE A 605 -13.14 26.68 15.38
N THR A 606 -13.34 27.43 16.46
CA THR A 606 -12.26 28.07 17.21
C THR A 606 -11.32 27.03 17.81
N SER A 607 -11.84 25.95 18.39
CA SER A 607 -11.02 24.85 18.91
C SER A 607 -10.20 24.21 17.79
N THR A 608 -10.84 23.82 16.69
CA THR A 608 -10.20 23.15 15.55
C THR A 608 -9.09 24.02 14.94
N LEU A 609 -9.35 25.31 14.77
CA LEU A 609 -8.36 26.26 14.27
C LEU A 609 -7.21 26.47 15.26
N ASN A 610 -7.49 26.56 16.56
CA ASN A 610 -6.47 26.68 17.59
C ASN A 610 -5.56 25.45 17.65
N ASP A 611 -6.14 24.25 17.55
CA ASP A 611 -5.39 22.99 17.53
C ASP A 611 -4.45 22.94 16.31
N GLU A 612 -4.94 23.38 15.14
CA GLU A 612 -4.13 23.44 13.92
C GLU A 612 -3.02 24.51 14.01
N ILE A 613 -3.31 25.69 14.56
CA ILE A 613 -2.30 26.73 14.83
C ILE A 613 -1.23 26.21 15.79
N GLN A 614 -1.63 25.53 16.88
CA GLN A 614 -0.70 24.97 17.85
C GLN A 614 0.17 23.89 17.21
N ARG A 615 -0.43 22.98 16.43
CA ARG A 615 0.29 21.94 15.69
C ARG A 615 1.33 22.53 14.75
N ARG A 616 0.95 23.55 13.96
CA ARG A 616 1.86 24.24 13.04
C ARG A 616 3.01 24.94 13.76
N ASN A 617 2.74 25.63 14.86
CA ASN A 617 3.79 26.24 15.70
C ASN A 617 4.77 25.20 16.27
N GLN A 618 4.26 24.04 16.72
CA GLN A 618 5.11 22.95 17.20
C GLN A 618 6.04 22.42 16.10
N LEU A 619 5.56 22.31 14.86
CA LEU A 619 6.39 21.92 13.71
C LEU A 619 7.50 22.94 13.43
N LEU A 620 7.17 24.23 13.37
CA LEU A 620 8.14 25.30 13.13
C LEU A 620 9.18 25.38 14.27
N SER A 621 8.73 25.27 15.53
CA SER A 621 9.60 25.28 16.70
C SER A 621 10.54 24.07 16.73
N ALA A 622 10.05 22.87 16.42
CA ALA A 622 10.87 21.66 16.36
C ALA A 622 11.96 21.74 15.26
N ALA A 623 11.67 22.44 14.17
CA ALA A 623 12.61 22.70 13.09
C ALA A 623 13.48 23.96 13.29
N ASN A 624 13.28 24.72 14.38
CA ASN A 624 13.95 25.99 14.65
C ASN A 624 13.86 27.00 13.49
N VAL A 625 12.66 27.15 12.92
CA VAL A 625 12.36 28.10 11.84
C VAL A 625 11.17 28.97 12.20
N THR A 626 11.02 30.11 11.53
CA THR A 626 9.94 31.08 11.81
C THR A 626 8.74 30.99 10.87
N ASP A 627 8.88 30.32 9.72
CA ASP A 627 7.79 30.19 8.74
C ASP A 627 7.89 28.90 7.90
N PHE A 628 6.77 28.51 7.27
CA PHE A 628 6.73 27.29 6.44
C PHE A 628 7.49 27.39 5.11
N ARG A 629 7.84 28.59 4.65
CA ARG A 629 8.70 28.75 3.48
C ARG A 629 10.13 28.32 3.83
N GLN A 630 10.65 28.73 4.97
CA GLN A 630 11.94 28.30 5.50
C GLN A 630 11.89 26.81 5.87
N PHE A 631 10.81 26.34 6.49
CA PHE A 631 10.58 24.93 6.81
C PHE A 631 10.73 24.03 5.57
N SER A 632 10.04 24.40 4.47
CA SER A 632 10.08 23.66 3.21
C SER A 632 11.46 23.73 2.54
N ARG A 633 12.08 24.92 2.54
CA ARG A 633 13.43 25.13 2.00
C ARG A 633 14.52 24.32 2.69
N LEU A 634 14.39 24.10 4.00
CA LEU A 634 15.35 23.31 4.78
C LEU A 634 15.09 21.80 4.73
N GLY A 635 14.08 21.35 3.99
CA GLY A 635 13.83 19.91 3.80
C GLY A 635 13.07 19.24 4.93
N TYR A 636 12.32 19.99 5.75
CA TYR A 636 11.53 19.40 6.85
C TYR A 636 10.15 18.89 6.43
N GLY A 637 9.70 19.15 5.19
CA GLY A 637 8.38 18.81 4.67
C GLY A 637 7.70 19.98 3.97
N THR A 638 6.55 19.73 3.35
CA THR A 638 5.59 20.78 3.00
C THR A 638 4.47 20.86 4.03
N CYS A 639 3.75 21.97 4.09
CA CYS A 639 2.51 22.06 4.85
C CYS A 639 1.46 22.69 3.91
N PRO A 640 0.34 22.00 3.62
CA PRO A 640 -0.70 22.56 2.76
C PRO A 640 -1.15 23.92 3.29
N LYS A 641 -1.36 24.87 2.39
CA LYS A 641 -1.93 26.17 2.75
C LYS A 641 -3.34 25.93 3.26
N LEU A 642 -3.70 26.57 4.37
CA LEU A 642 -5.05 26.47 4.90
C LEU A 642 -5.82 27.71 4.48
N LEU A 643 -6.84 27.54 3.64
CA LEU A 643 -7.80 28.61 3.36
C LEU A 643 -9.01 28.45 4.27
N VAL A 644 -9.15 29.39 5.20
CA VAL A 644 -10.24 29.48 6.16
C VAL A 644 -11.33 30.37 5.57
N VAL A 645 -12.47 29.80 5.21
CA VAL A 645 -13.60 30.53 4.61
C VAL A 645 -14.67 30.76 5.67
N ILE A 646 -14.98 32.02 5.94
CA ILE A 646 -15.98 32.44 6.94
C ILE A 646 -17.08 33.17 6.19
N ASN A 647 -18.24 32.54 6.06
CA ASN A 647 -19.43 33.16 5.50
C ASN A 647 -20.32 33.74 6.59
N GLU A 648 -20.46 35.06 6.55
CA GLU A 648 -21.12 35.93 7.52
C GLU A 648 -20.41 35.88 8.88
N VAL A 649 -19.60 36.91 9.15
CA VAL A 649 -18.88 37.08 10.40
C VAL A 649 -19.89 37.26 11.54
N PRO A 650 -19.99 36.33 12.49
CA PRO A 650 -20.80 36.56 13.68
C PRO A 650 -20.10 37.63 14.51
N GLU A 651 -20.83 38.61 15.05
CA GLU A 651 -20.28 39.63 15.97
C GLU A 651 -19.42 39.01 17.09
N ALA A 652 -19.76 37.79 17.50
CA ALA A 652 -19.06 37.00 18.52
C ALA A 652 -17.67 36.43 18.12
N ILE A 653 -17.33 36.33 16.81
CA ILE A 653 -15.98 35.93 16.33
C ILE A 653 -15.16 37.14 15.89
N THR A 654 -15.40 38.31 16.47
CA THR A 654 -14.50 39.45 16.26
C THR A 654 -13.55 39.61 17.46
N PRO A 655 -12.60 38.67 17.75
CA PRO A 655 -11.28 39.15 18.18
C PRO A 655 -10.87 40.21 17.15
N SER A 656 -10.22 41.29 17.60
CA SER A 656 -9.73 42.29 16.66
C SER A 656 -9.00 41.57 15.52
N HIS A 657 -9.39 41.76 14.25
CA HIS A 657 -8.84 40.97 13.12
C HIS A 657 -7.31 40.88 13.17
N ARG A 658 -6.69 41.95 13.68
CA ARG A 658 -5.29 42.07 14.04
C ARG A 658 -4.73 40.93 14.91
N GLU A 659 -5.43 40.51 15.94
CA GLU A 659 -5.03 39.42 16.83
C GLU A 659 -5.01 38.07 16.10
N LEU A 660 -6.02 37.80 15.25
CA LEU A 660 -6.02 36.60 14.42
C LEU A 660 -4.87 36.63 13.42
N THR A 661 -4.58 37.78 12.79
CA THR A 661 -3.46 37.91 11.85
C THR A 661 -2.11 37.65 12.51
N GLU A 662 -1.86 38.25 13.67
CA GLU A 662 -0.60 38.05 14.39
C GLU A 662 -0.42 36.59 14.83
N ARG A 663 -1.51 35.91 15.20
CA ARG A 663 -1.47 34.49 15.62
C ARG A 663 -1.18 33.51 14.49
N VAL A 664 -1.48 33.88 13.23
CA VAL A 664 -1.25 33.00 12.08
C VAL A 664 0.00 33.35 11.26
N LYS A 665 0.73 34.39 11.65
CA LYS A 665 1.91 34.86 10.91
C LYS A 665 2.97 33.75 10.79
N GLY A 666 3.41 33.49 9.57
CA GLY A 666 4.35 32.43 9.22
C GLY A 666 3.73 31.03 9.12
N LEU A 667 2.42 30.88 9.34
CA LEU A 667 1.75 29.58 9.39
C LEU A 667 1.12 29.14 8.06
N ASP A 668 1.15 29.97 7.01
CA ASP A 668 0.49 29.71 5.72
C ASP A 668 -1.03 29.45 5.89
N ILE A 669 -1.67 30.24 6.75
CA ILE A 669 -3.13 30.22 6.98
C ILE A 669 -3.72 31.52 6.42
N HIS A 670 -4.58 31.39 5.42
CA HIS A 670 -5.26 32.50 4.75
C HIS A 670 -6.71 32.57 5.18
N TYR A 671 -7.26 33.78 5.32
CA TYR A 671 -8.68 33.96 5.61
C TYR A 671 -9.41 34.53 4.41
N MET A 672 -10.60 34.01 4.15
CA MET A 672 -11.59 34.54 3.21
C MET A 672 -12.86 34.84 3.98
N PHE A 673 -13.12 36.12 4.20
CA PHE A 673 -14.33 36.62 4.84
C PHE A 673 -15.35 36.97 3.76
N VAL A 674 -16.54 36.41 3.87
CA VAL A 674 -17.67 36.65 2.97
C VAL A 674 -18.75 37.36 3.78
N THR A 675 -19.18 38.55 3.36
CA THR A 675 -20.10 39.39 4.16
C THR A 675 -21.13 40.13 3.30
N ASP A 676 -22.35 40.26 3.85
CA ASP A 676 -23.42 41.15 3.37
C ASP A 676 -23.18 42.63 3.72
N GLU A 677 -22.29 42.93 4.67
CA GLU A 677 -22.06 44.29 5.18
C GLU A 677 -21.09 45.11 4.32
N ALA A 678 -21.11 46.44 4.52
CA ALA A 678 -20.17 47.34 3.87
C ALA A 678 -18.73 46.98 4.24
N LEU A 679 -17.86 46.87 3.23
CA LEU A 679 -16.44 46.58 3.42
C LEU A 679 -15.78 47.65 4.30
N PRO A 680 -14.74 47.30 5.07
CA PRO A 680 -14.02 48.26 5.90
C PRO A 680 -13.45 49.43 5.07
N ALA A 681 -13.41 50.61 5.68
CA ALA A 681 -12.94 51.84 5.04
C ALA A 681 -11.50 51.68 4.54
N GLY A 682 -11.28 51.82 3.23
CA GLY A 682 -9.98 51.54 2.56
C GLY A 682 -10.04 50.44 1.49
N ALA A 683 -11.19 49.79 1.34
CA ALA A 683 -11.47 48.82 0.28
C ALA A 683 -11.27 49.37 -1.15
N GLN A 684 -10.44 48.71 -1.96
CA GLN A 684 -10.41 48.92 -3.42
C GLN A 684 -11.25 47.86 -4.13
N PRO A 685 -12.22 48.25 -4.99
CA PRO A 685 -13.03 47.29 -5.75
C PRO A 685 -12.21 46.62 -6.86
N VAL A 686 -12.44 45.32 -7.08
CA VAL A 686 -11.76 44.50 -8.11
C VAL A 686 -12.68 44.21 -9.30
N ASN A 687 -14.00 44.41 -9.20
CA ASN A 687 -14.96 44.25 -10.30
C ASN A 687 -16.32 44.93 -10.03
N ASP A 688 -17.09 45.23 -11.09
CA ASP A 688 -18.35 46.00 -11.05
C ASP A 688 -19.55 45.28 -10.39
N GLY A 689 -19.41 44.01 -9.97
CA GLY A 689 -20.50 43.23 -9.35
C GLY A 689 -20.19 42.63 -7.97
N VAL A 690 -18.91 42.46 -7.61
CA VAL A 690 -18.43 41.93 -6.33
C VAL A 690 -17.11 42.63 -6.00
N ALA A 691 -17.04 43.31 -4.85
CA ALA A 691 -15.82 43.96 -4.41
C ALA A 691 -14.98 42.97 -3.58
N ALA A 692 -13.78 42.64 -4.08
CA ALA A 692 -12.78 41.87 -3.36
C ALA A 692 -11.69 42.81 -2.83
N VAL A 693 -11.33 42.70 -1.55
CA VAL A 693 -10.25 43.50 -0.95
C VAL A 693 -9.19 42.56 -0.43
N VAL A 694 -7.94 42.79 -0.83
CA VAL A 694 -6.75 42.15 -0.25
C VAL A 694 -6.04 43.18 0.61
N GLU A 695 -6.07 43.02 1.93
CA GLU A 695 -5.35 43.89 2.84
C GLU A 695 -3.95 43.31 3.11
N ARG A 696 -2.91 44.14 2.96
CA ARG A 696 -1.51 43.75 3.18
C ARG A 696 -1.01 44.38 4.48
N LEU A 697 -0.62 43.54 5.44
CA LEU A 697 0.16 43.93 6.61
C LEU A 697 1.66 43.74 6.34
#